data_AF-A0A0M2WK15-F1
#
_entry.id   AF-A0A0M2WK15-F1
#
_cell.length_a   1.000
_cell.length_b   1.000
_cell.length_c   1.000
_cell.angle_alpha   90.00
_cell.angle_beta   90.00
_cell.angle_gamma   90.00
#
_symmetry.space_group_name_H-M   'P 1'
#
loop_
_entity.id
_entity.type
_entity.pdbx_description
1 polymer ?
#
loop_
_entity_poly.entity_id
_entity_poly.type
_entity_poly.pdbx_seq_one_letter_code
_entity_poly.pdbx_strand_id
1 'polypeptide(L)'
;MSQKQGMTPGLSPGGKIWLDKVRSLVLGKLIKSGGAGSVYLLPGAPAQVAKLYHPHLDRAANRRKLEAMLELTPELPDQLENGKRYVQIAWPQAAVFDGQDGFAGFVMPLLDMAQTAELEQIMQERQARAAGLPTGLGPKLTLAANLAAVIDALHQQQHYVVDLKPVNLRFYRDSLYIAMLDCDGFSIQGHAERFPAEQFTADYLAPEFQRKGMPAGTEMAQDRFALAVVIFQLLNFGIHPYSGRPGNAQVATDIPGRIRDGCYAYGIKRHKQLAPNATSGHALMPPELRAMFDRAFSQSPKPQRPSAADWAQLLRGYAQRSGGKLVVCTANPEHQHFAGLGCAACARDKVIGAAAQASVLAQQQMLAQSQPRQRSARGAHHTAPGQAPVRLPAGGAQANAVGISGKGWAVVVLLIVLFLIGFTAWTSSSDEVNKKASLQAQADQAAGLEVFRWRSRKAAGFQQSDARKAVHSLSQAISKGDDDAVTRGLQLLYRSGEGKSSGYEGDKVRARLRTTLMEGLGAMPFYAPELAKTYLDQLQADPRDHLAAAAMGRMHLSLNEPQAARQYFEQAVWAHPTDGVSWLGIAATALMRGGDEQDAVNLVALAQLTAYRYAVENAMPTEPGEPADNGVAATAKRMDRAAKVLRMVQAGSYEKRWDKALADGALLASKLKALPPLPDQPASVLRETMTTVDYGVLDEKQAAGENRLTLSIAADGSLTYAAAEKPMEPQLNKVIQDSVKRWTYLPAVKHGQLQDAKAEVLVRYRNGRASFVPAEARVSVED
;
A
#
# COMPACT_ATOMS: atom_id res chain seq x y z
N MET A 1 -12.10 -15.99 45.72
CA MET A 1 -11.27 -14.98 45.04
C MET A 1 -10.31 -15.69 44.11
N SER A 2 -10.63 -15.76 42.82
CA SER A 2 -9.75 -16.38 41.80
C SER A 2 -8.94 -15.27 41.15
N GLN A 3 -7.62 -15.28 41.35
CA GLN A 3 -6.69 -14.38 40.68
C GLN A 3 -6.74 -14.68 39.17
N LYS A 4 -7.30 -13.75 38.38
CA LYS A 4 -7.09 -13.73 36.93
C LYS A 4 -5.62 -13.40 36.65
N GLN A 5 -4.81 -14.43 36.48
CA GLN A 5 -3.46 -14.33 35.93
C GLN A 5 -3.55 -13.76 34.50
N GLY A 6 -2.86 -12.65 34.22
CA GLY A 6 -2.59 -12.21 32.85
C GLY A 6 -2.69 -10.70 32.55
N MET A 7 -3.13 -9.83 33.47
CA MET A 7 -3.14 -8.39 33.24
C MET A 7 -2.00 -7.70 33.96
N THR A 8 -1.22 -6.89 33.23
CA THR A 8 -0.26 -5.94 33.81
C THR A 8 -1.00 -5.00 34.77
N PRO A 9 -0.54 -4.77 36.01
CA PRO A 9 -1.21 -3.90 36.96
C PRO A 9 -1.44 -2.51 36.35
N GLY A 10 -2.69 -2.03 36.35
CA GLY A 10 -3.07 -0.71 35.81
C GLY A 10 -3.58 -0.66 34.37
N LEU A 11 -3.54 -1.76 33.61
CA LEU A 11 -4.07 -1.86 32.23
C LEU A 11 -5.42 -2.61 32.17
N SER A 12 -6.40 -2.09 32.89
CA SER A 12 -7.78 -2.59 32.93
C SER A 12 -8.78 -1.42 32.86
N PRO A 13 -10.10 -1.65 32.70
CA PRO A 13 -11.08 -0.56 32.71
C PRO A 13 -10.91 0.33 33.96
N GLY A 14 -10.84 1.64 33.76
CA GLY A 14 -10.51 2.64 34.79
C GLY A 14 -9.02 2.97 34.93
N GLY A 15 -8.13 2.16 34.32
CA GLY A 15 -6.70 2.37 34.29
C GLY A 15 -6.28 3.54 33.40
N LYS A 16 -5.17 4.19 33.74
CA LYS A 16 -4.58 5.27 32.93
C LYS A 16 -3.58 4.70 31.93
N ILE A 17 -3.60 5.28 30.73
CA ILE A 17 -2.64 5.04 29.66
C ILE A 17 -2.08 6.37 29.16
N TRP A 18 -0.90 6.34 28.55
CA TRP A 18 -0.23 7.53 28.03
C TRP A 18 -0.03 7.39 26.52
N LEU A 19 -0.50 8.39 25.77
CA LEU A 19 -0.24 8.55 24.35
C LEU A 19 1.02 9.36 24.15
N ASP A 20 1.98 8.79 23.42
CA ASP A 20 3.27 9.39 23.07
C ASP A 20 4.00 10.01 24.28
N LYS A 21 3.77 9.44 25.48
CA LYS A 21 4.30 9.87 26.79
C LYS A 21 3.88 11.27 27.27
N VAL A 22 2.97 11.96 26.58
CA VAL A 22 2.56 13.34 26.93
C VAL A 22 1.11 13.40 27.42
N ARG A 23 0.18 12.75 26.69
CA ARG A 23 -1.25 12.86 26.96
C ARG A 23 -1.75 11.60 27.67
N SER A 24 -2.33 11.75 28.85
CA SER A 24 -2.98 10.62 29.53
C SER A 24 -4.45 10.46 29.12
N LEU A 25 -4.91 9.22 28.99
CA LEU A 25 -6.30 8.82 28.79
C LEU A 25 -6.69 7.72 29.77
N VAL A 26 -7.98 7.53 29.98
CA VAL A 26 -8.54 6.47 30.82
C VAL A 26 -9.11 5.36 29.93
N LEU A 27 -8.79 4.10 30.24
CA LEU A 27 -9.38 2.93 29.59
C LEU A 27 -10.84 2.79 30.01
N GLY A 28 -11.74 2.74 29.04
CA GLY A 28 -13.15 2.48 29.23
C GLY A 28 -13.49 0.99 29.18
N LYS A 29 -14.71 0.69 28.74
CA LYS A 29 -15.21 -0.69 28.61
C LYS A 29 -14.40 -1.48 27.58
N LEU A 30 -14.09 -2.74 27.92
CA LEU A 30 -13.55 -3.72 26.98
C LEU A 30 -14.59 -4.04 25.89
N ILE A 31 -14.22 -3.87 24.63
CA ILE A 31 -15.05 -4.18 23.45
C ILE A 31 -14.86 -5.65 23.06
N LYS A 32 -13.59 -6.06 22.91
CA LYS A 32 -13.21 -7.39 22.42
C LYS A 32 -11.83 -7.76 22.95
N SER A 33 -11.61 -9.04 23.21
CA SER A 33 -10.28 -9.60 23.45
C SER A 33 -10.03 -10.72 22.44
N GLY A 34 -8.90 -10.65 21.75
CA GLY A 34 -8.46 -11.64 20.74
C GLY A 34 -7.07 -12.20 21.07
N GLY A 35 -6.48 -12.94 20.13
CA GLY A 35 -5.17 -13.58 20.33
C GLY A 35 -4.00 -12.59 20.45
N ALA A 36 -4.06 -11.46 19.75
CA ALA A 36 -2.99 -10.45 19.75
C ALA A 36 -3.18 -9.34 20.80
N GLY A 37 -4.38 -9.19 21.38
CA GLY A 37 -4.62 -8.10 22.33
C GLY A 37 -6.08 -7.86 22.68
N SER A 38 -6.28 -6.85 23.51
CA SER A 38 -7.59 -6.43 24.03
C SER A 38 -7.91 -5.01 23.58
N VAL A 39 -9.12 -4.78 23.07
CA VAL A 39 -9.59 -3.49 22.56
C VAL A 39 -10.53 -2.83 23.56
N TYR A 40 -10.23 -1.60 23.96
CA TYR A 40 -10.97 -0.81 24.94
C TYR A 40 -11.50 0.49 24.34
N LEU A 41 -12.68 0.90 24.77
CA LEU A 41 -13.19 2.26 24.53
C LEU A 41 -12.35 3.30 25.27
N LEU A 42 -12.34 4.53 24.77
CA LEU A 42 -11.65 5.65 25.39
C LEU A 42 -12.66 6.78 25.68
N PRO A 43 -13.18 6.92 26.92
CA PRO A 43 -14.15 7.97 27.24
C PRO A 43 -13.65 9.39 26.96
N GLY A 44 -12.35 9.64 27.17
CA GLY A 44 -11.70 10.93 26.85
C GLY A 44 -11.35 11.12 25.36
N ALA A 45 -11.65 10.15 24.51
CA ALA A 45 -11.41 10.17 23.06
C ALA A 45 -12.44 9.26 22.34
N PRO A 46 -13.73 9.65 22.28
CA PRO A 46 -14.83 8.76 21.87
C PRO A 46 -14.75 8.29 20.41
N ALA A 47 -13.98 8.97 19.56
CA ALA A 47 -13.73 8.57 18.18
C ALA A 47 -12.57 7.55 18.02
N GLN A 48 -11.99 7.09 19.13
CA GLN A 48 -10.84 6.20 19.16
C GLN A 48 -11.06 5.02 20.12
N VAL A 49 -10.30 3.95 19.88
CA VAL A 49 -10.16 2.80 20.77
C VAL A 49 -8.69 2.52 21.01
N ALA A 50 -8.37 1.92 22.16
CA ALA A 50 -7.03 1.43 22.46
C ALA A 50 -6.97 -0.09 22.28
N LYS A 51 -6.03 -0.59 21.49
CA LYS A 51 -5.67 -2.02 21.43
C LYS A 51 -4.40 -2.22 22.25
N LEU A 52 -4.51 -3.01 23.31
CA LEU A 52 -3.39 -3.35 24.20
C LEU A 52 -2.90 -4.76 23.91
N TYR A 53 -1.59 -4.92 23.70
CA TYR A 53 -0.98 -6.22 23.45
C TYR A 53 -0.96 -7.08 24.72
N HIS A 54 -1.17 -8.38 24.56
CA HIS A 54 -1.04 -9.31 25.68
C HIS A 54 0.43 -9.43 26.15
N PRO A 55 0.68 -9.72 27.44
CA PRO A 55 2.05 -9.75 27.98
C PRO A 55 2.99 -10.79 27.36
N HIS A 56 2.45 -11.86 26.76
CA HIS A 56 3.25 -12.95 26.19
C HIS A 56 3.77 -12.67 24.76
N LEU A 57 3.35 -11.56 24.14
CA LEU A 57 3.78 -11.17 22.81
C LEU A 57 5.10 -10.38 22.87
N ASP A 58 5.90 -10.46 21.81
CA ASP A 58 7.13 -9.67 21.68
C ASP A 58 6.79 -8.18 21.53
N ARG A 59 6.75 -7.47 22.66
CA ARG A 59 6.44 -6.04 22.71
C ARG A 59 7.47 -5.18 22.00
N ALA A 60 8.73 -5.62 21.90
CA ALA A 60 9.78 -4.86 21.22
C ALA A 60 9.60 -4.93 19.71
N ALA A 61 9.33 -6.12 19.15
CA ALA A 61 9.00 -6.28 17.74
C ALA A 61 7.70 -5.54 17.36
N ASN A 62 6.65 -5.69 18.17
CA ASN A 62 5.38 -4.99 17.97
C ASN A 62 5.54 -3.47 17.98
N ARG A 63 6.40 -2.94 18.86
CA ARG A 63 6.71 -1.51 18.91
C ARG A 63 7.38 -1.02 17.64
N ARG A 64 8.43 -1.70 17.15
CA ARG A 64 9.13 -1.30 15.91
C ARG A 64 8.19 -1.33 14.69
N LYS A 65 7.35 -2.36 14.59
CA LYS A 65 6.33 -2.44 13.54
C LYS A 65 5.33 -1.29 13.64
N LEU A 66 4.84 -1.01 14.84
CA LEU A 66 3.90 0.08 15.08
C LEU A 66 4.50 1.44 14.73
N GLU A 67 5.73 1.71 15.15
CA GLU A 67 6.45 2.95 14.81
C GLU A 67 6.56 3.11 13.28
N ALA A 68 6.89 2.04 12.55
CA ALA A 68 6.87 2.04 11.09
C ALA A 68 5.47 2.27 10.50
N MET A 69 4.41 1.71 11.10
CA MET A 69 3.03 1.93 10.65
C MET A 69 2.57 3.37 10.86
N LEU A 70 2.92 3.98 11.99
CA LEU A 70 2.61 5.39 12.27
C LEU A 70 3.32 6.30 11.27
N GLU A 71 4.60 6.03 11.01
CA GLU A 71 5.41 6.77 10.04
C GLU A 71 4.90 6.61 8.60
N LEU A 72 4.44 5.40 8.23
CA LEU A 72 4.01 5.04 6.89
C LEU A 72 2.47 4.98 6.78
N THR A 73 1.77 5.88 7.48
CA THR A 73 0.31 5.94 7.44
C THR A 73 -0.17 6.07 6.00
N PRO A 74 -1.05 5.15 5.54
CA PRO A 74 -1.42 5.09 4.14
C PRO A 74 -2.16 6.33 3.68
N GLU A 75 -1.93 6.75 2.43
CA GLU A 75 -2.72 7.73 1.66
C GLU A 75 -4.14 7.22 1.36
N LEU A 76 -4.89 6.88 2.40
CA LEU A 76 -6.26 6.41 2.32
C LEU A 76 -7.07 7.11 3.41
N PRO A 77 -7.46 8.39 3.20
CA PRO A 77 -8.23 9.13 4.18
C PRO A 77 -9.61 8.51 4.37
N ASP A 78 -10.23 8.82 5.51
CA ASP A 78 -11.62 8.45 5.73
C ASP A 78 -12.52 9.13 4.69
N GLN A 79 -13.59 8.44 4.28
CA GLN A 79 -14.57 9.05 3.38
C GLN A 79 -15.44 10.02 4.16
N LEU A 80 -15.75 11.16 3.55
CA LEU A 80 -16.61 12.19 4.10
C LEU A 80 -17.75 12.42 3.12
N GLU A 81 -18.97 12.15 3.56
CA GLU A 81 -20.15 12.33 2.74
C GLU A 81 -21.28 12.85 3.61
N ASN A 82 -21.88 13.98 3.23
CA ASN A 82 -22.98 14.63 3.95
C ASN A 82 -22.68 14.88 5.45
N GLY A 83 -21.44 15.29 5.78
CA GLY A 83 -21.00 15.54 7.16
C GLY A 83 -20.79 14.27 8.00
N LYS A 84 -20.98 13.08 7.44
CA LYS A 84 -20.71 11.79 8.09
C LYS A 84 -19.30 11.30 7.71
N ARG A 85 -18.52 10.92 8.72
CA ARG A 85 -17.19 10.32 8.57
C ARG A 85 -17.28 8.81 8.51
N TYR A 86 -16.60 8.23 7.52
CA TYR A 86 -16.57 6.80 7.24
C TYR A 86 -15.13 6.31 7.29
N VAL A 87 -14.78 5.64 8.39
CA VAL A 87 -13.45 5.10 8.61
C VAL A 87 -13.21 3.93 7.68
N GLN A 88 -12.20 4.04 6.81
CA GLN A 88 -11.91 2.97 5.85
C GLN A 88 -10.99 1.88 6.40
N ILE A 89 -10.08 2.25 7.29
CA ILE A 89 -9.10 1.33 7.89
C ILE A 89 -8.92 1.68 9.36
N ALA A 90 -8.91 0.67 10.23
CA ALA A 90 -8.57 0.84 11.65
C ALA A 90 -7.04 0.95 11.84
N TRP A 91 -6.41 1.92 11.16
CA TRP A 91 -4.97 2.13 11.19
C TRP A 91 -4.51 2.71 12.54
N PRO A 92 -3.32 2.34 13.05
CA PRO A 92 -2.78 2.95 14.26
C PRO A 92 -2.58 4.47 14.14
N GLN A 93 -2.83 5.21 15.21
CA GLN A 93 -2.74 6.68 15.25
C GLN A 93 -1.76 7.23 16.29
N ALA A 94 -1.49 6.48 17.37
CA ALA A 94 -0.45 6.80 18.34
C ALA A 94 -0.07 5.56 19.16
N ALA A 95 1.13 5.56 19.73
CA ALA A 95 1.59 4.50 20.62
C ALA A 95 1.03 4.70 22.04
N VAL A 96 0.74 3.59 22.71
CA VAL A 96 0.21 3.55 24.08
C VAL A 96 1.26 3.00 25.03
N PHE A 97 1.49 3.74 26.12
CA PHE A 97 2.37 3.39 27.21
C PHE A 97 1.61 3.23 28.52
N ASP A 98 2.12 2.37 29.40
CA ASP A 98 1.67 2.25 30.79
C ASP A 98 2.31 3.30 31.70
N GLY A 99 1.95 3.28 33.00
CA GLY A 99 2.42 4.26 33.98
C GLY A 99 3.90 4.12 34.39
N GLN A 100 4.61 3.13 33.84
CA GLN A 100 6.04 2.89 34.05
C GLN A 100 6.83 3.13 32.76
N ASP A 101 6.27 3.88 31.80
CA ASP A 101 6.82 4.10 30.46
C ASP A 101 7.00 2.82 29.62
N GLY A 102 6.34 1.72 30.02
CA GLY A 102 6.32 0.46 29.29
C GLY A 102 5.40 0.54 28.08
N PHE A 103 5.90 0.16 26.90
CA PHE A 103 5.05 0.05 25.71
C PHE A 103 3.96 -1.00 25.94
N ALA A 104 2.71 -0.63 25.67
CA ALA A 104 1.54 -1.45 25.96
C ALA A 104 0.65 -1.72 24.73
N GLY A 105 0.69 -0.88 23.69
CA GLY A 105 -0.15 -1.04 22.52
C GLY A 105 -0.28 0.23 21.69
N PHE A 106 -1.46 0.46 21.12
CA PHE A 106 -1.73 1.63 20.29
C PHE A 106 -3.18 2.07 20.34
N VAL A 107 -3.45 3.30 19.90
CA VAL A 107 -4.80 3.79 19.61
C VAL A 107 -5.08 3.79 18.12
N MET A 108 -6.33 3.57 17.74
CA MET A 108 -6.82 3.56 16.36
C MET A 108 -8.24 4.13 16.30
N PRO A 109 -8.76 4.52 15.13
CA PRO A 109 -10.14 4.99 14.99
C PRO A 109 -11.15 3.96 15.51
N LEU A 110 -12.21 4.43 16.16
CA LEU A 110 -13.36 3.61 16.46
C LEU A 110 -14.19 3.41 15.19
N LEU A 111 -14.34 2.16 14.76
CA LEU A 111 -15.29 1.83 13.70
C LEU A 111 -16.70 1.68 14.28
N ASP A 112 -17.68 2.37 13.68
CA ASP A 112 -19.08 2.27 14.09
C ASP A 112 -19.68 0.92 13.68
N MET A 113 -19.74 0.00 14.64
CA MET A 113 -20.27 -1.35 14.43
C MET A 113 -21.78 -1.36 14.16
N ALA A 114 -22.52 -0.33 14.58
CA ALA A 114 -23.96 -0.24 14.35
C ALA A 114 -24.28 0.18 12.91
N GLN A 115 -23.41 0.98 12.30
CA GLN A 115 -23.57 1.48 10.93
C GLN A 115 -22.89 0.59 9.87
N THR A 116 -22.12 -0.41 10.31
CA THR A 116 -21.40 -1.33 9.42
C THR A 116 -21.96 -2.75 9.48
N ALA A 117 -21.87 -3.46 8.35
CA ALA A 117 -22.16 -4.88 8.25
C ALA A 117 -20.90 -5.65 7.84
N GLU A 118 -20.83 -6.93 8.18
CA GLU A 118 -19.73 -7.80 7.73
C GLU A 118 -19.93 -8.18 6.28
N LEU A 119 -18.84 -8.24 5.52
CA LEU A 119 -18.90 -8.55 4.10
C LEU A 119 -19.54 -9.94 3.85
N GLU A 120 -19.31 -10.90 4.75
CA GLU A 120 -19.91 -12.24 4.65
C GLU A 120 -21.45 -12.21 4.66
N GLN A 121 -22.06 -11.28 5.41
CA GLN A 121 -23.52 -11.19 5.53
C GLN A 121 -24.19 -10.88 4.19
N ILE A 122 -23.55 -10.09 3.32
CA ILE A 122 -24.13 -9.75 2.00
C ILE A 122 -23.83 -10.81 0.93
N MET A 123 -22.80 -11.65 1.11
CA MET A 123 -22.47 -12.71 0.14
C MET A 123 -23.61 -13.72 0.00
N GLN A 124 -24.26 -14.07 1.11
CA GLN A 124 -25.35 -15.04 1.16
C GLN A 124 -26.71 -14.35 1.32
N GLU A 125 -27.63 -14.62 0.41
CA GLU A 125 -28.95 -13.96 0.36
C GLU A 125 -29.76 -14.09 1.66
N ARG A 126 -29.74 -15.26 2.30
CA ARG A 126 -30.45 -15.48 3.58
C ARG A 126 -29.92 -14.56 4.68
N GLN A 127 -28.60 -14.44 4.78
CA GLN A 127 -27.95 -13.57 5.76
C GLN A 127 -28.19 -12.09 5.43
N ALA A 128 -28.13 -11.75 4.14
CA ALA A 128 -28.40 -10.39 3.66
C ALA A 128 -29.81 -9.94 4.06
N ARG A 129 -30.83 -10.76 3.76
CA ARG A 129 -32.22 -10.49 4.18
C ARG A 129 -32.35 -10.36 5.69
N ALA A 130 -31.76 -11.27 6.46
CA ALA A 130 -31.83 -11.24 7.92
C ALA A 130 -31.18 -9.97 8.52
N ALA A 131 -30.18 -9.40 7.85
CA ALA A 131 -29.49 -8.19 8.24
C ALA A 131 -30.07 -6.90 7.60
N GLY A 132 -31.16 -7.00 6.84
CA GLY A 132 -31.75 -5.86 6.12
C GLY A 132 -30.87 -5.30 5.00
N LEU A 133 -29.94 -6.11 4.48
CA LEU A 133 -28.98 -5.72 3.44
C LEU A 133 -29.55 -6.00 2.04
N PRO A 134 -29.11 -5.25 1.02
CA PRO A 134 -29.56 -5.49 -0.34
C PRO A 134 -29.09 -6.86 -0.86
N THR A 135 -29.97 -7.57 -1.56
CA THR A 135 -29.72 -8.92 -2.10
C THR A 135 -29.25 -8.92 -3.55
N GLY A 136 -29.50 -7.81 -4.28
CA GLY A 136 -29.17 -7.63 -5.69
C GLY A 136 -27.68 -7.65 -6.01
N LEU A 137 -27.36 -7.81 -7.28
CA LEU A 137 -25.98 -7.92 -7.78
C LEU A 137 -25.24 -6.56 -7.79
N GLY A 138 -25.93 -5.45 -7.97
CA GLY A 138 -25.34 -4.10 -8.03
C GLY A 138 -24.55 -3.71 -6.78
N PRO A 139 -25.11 -3.81 -5.57
CA PRO A 139 -24.38 -3.54 -4.33
C PRO A 139 -23.15 -4.44 -4.14
N LYS A 140 -23.24 -5.72 -4.54
CA LYS A 140 -22.11 -6.66 -4.48
C LYS A 140 -20.97 -6.27 -5.43
N LEU A 141 -21.29 -5.81 -6.63
CA LEU A 141 -20.32 -5.26 -7.58
C LEU A 141 -19.69 -3.96 -7.07
N THR A 142 -20.50 -3.09 -6.48
CA THR A 142 -20.02 -1.83 -5.89
C THR A 142 -19.05 -2.10 -4.74
N LEU A 143 -19.39 -3.03 -3.84
CA LEU A 143 -18.50 -3.46 -2.75
C LEU A 143 -17.22 -4.10 -3.27
N ALA A 144 -17.30 -4.94 -4.30
CA ALA A 144 -16.12 -5.55 -4.91
C ALA A 144 -15.20 -4.49 -5.55
N ALA A 145 -15.76 -3.49 -6.23
CA ALA A 145 -15.00 -2.38 -6.81
C ALA A 145 -14.36 -1.49 -5.73
N ASN A 146 -15.10 -1.14 -4.68
CA ASN A 146 -14.60 -0.34 -3.57
C ASN A 146 -13.50 -1.07 -2.80
N LEU A 147 -13.67 -2.38 -2.55
CA LEU A 147 -12.64 -3.20 -1.91
C LEU A 147 -11.37 -3.22 -2.76
N ALA A 148 -11.50 -3.48 -4.07
CA ALA A 148 -10.36 -3.47 -4.97
C ALA A 148 -9.63 -2.11 -4.98
N ALA A 149 -10.37 -0.99 -4.92
CA ALA A 149 -9.77 0.34 -4.84
C ALA A 149 -9.00 0.59 -3.52
N VAL A 150 -9.54 0.14 -2.39
CA VAL A 150 -8.87 0.22 -1.08
C VAL A 150 -7.58 -0.63 -1.07
N ILE A 151 -7.64 -1.85 -1.59
CA ILE A 151 -6.45 -2.73 -1.68
C ILE A 151 -5.41 -2.14 -2.62
N ASP A 152 -5.82 -1.53 -3.74
CA ASP A 152 -4.89 -0.86 -4.65
C ASP A 152 -4.16 0.30 -3.98
N ALA A 153 -4.88 1.16 -3.25
CA ALA A 153 -4.29 2.26 -2.50
C ALA A 153 -3.27 1.80 -1.45
N LEU A 154 -3.51 0.66 -0.80
CA LEU A 154 -2.54 0.03 0.12
C LEU A 154 -1.33 -0.54 -0.64
N HIS A 155 -1.56 -1.24 -1.76
CA HIS A 155 -0.50 -1.87 -2.57
C HIS A 155 0.44 -0.86 -3.20
N GLN A 156 -0.06 0.30 -3.64
CA GLN A 156 0.77 1.41 -4.15
C GLN A 156 1.80 1.88 -3.11
N GLN A 157 1.50 1.69 -1.83
CA GLN A 157 2.35 2.08 -0.70
C GLN A 157 3.09 0.90 -0.06
N GLN A 158 3.06 -0.26 -0.71
CA GLN A 158 3.70 -1.50 -0.26
C GLN A 158 3.20 -2.01 1.10
N HIS A 159 1.94 -1.71 1.43
CA HIS A 159 1.22 -2.28 2.56
C HIS A 159 0.36 -3.43 2.05
N TYR A 160 0.56 -4.63 2.61
CA TYR A 160 -0.12 -5.85 2.15
C TYR A 160 -0.92 -6.48 3.27
N VAL A 161 -2.15 -6.88 2.98
CA VAL A 161 -3.11 -7.39 3.97
C VAL A 161 -2.75 -8.81 4.41
N VAL A 162 -2.36 -9.65 3.45
CA VAL A 162 -2.02 -11.07 3.52
C VAL A 162 -3.17 -11.97 3.97
N ASP A 163 -3.77 -11.66 5.13
CA ASP A 163 -4.94 -12.35 5.69
C ASP A 163 -6.25 -11.69 5.24
N LEU A 164 -6.38 -11.45 3.93
CA LEU A 164 -7.55 -10.85 3.33
C LEU A 164 -8.70 -11.88 3.28
N LYS A 165 -9.67 -11.72 4.18
CA LYS A 165 -10.83 -12.62 4.32
C LYS A 165 -12.09 -11.85 4.75
N PRO A 166 -13.31 -12.36 4.43
CA PRO A 166 -14.56 -11.67 4.69
C PRO A 166 -14.77 -11.20 6.14
N VAL A 167 -14.32 -11.97 7.14
CA VAL A 167 -14.50 -11.61 8.56
C VAL A 167 -13.70 -10.37 8.99
N ASN A 168 -12.61 -10.04 8.28
CA ASN A 168 -11.82 -8.82 8.52
C ASN A 168 -12.34 -7.61 7.72
N LEU A 169 -13.38 -7.82 6.90
CA LEU A 169 -13.92 -6.82 5.97
C LEU A 169 -15.35 -6.46 6.37
N ARG A 170 -15.57 -5.17 6.54
CA ARG A 170 -16.88 -4.59 6.78
C ARG A 170 -17.19 -3.55 5.72
N PHE A 171 -18.43 -3.12 5.69
CA PHE A 171 -18.85 -2.00 4.87
C PHE A 171 -19.96 -1.20 5.54
N TYR A 172 -20.03 0.08 5.22
CA TYR A 172 -21.10 0.94 5.69
C TYR A 172 -22.38 0.69 4.91
N ARG A 173 -23.48 0.47 5.64
CA ARG A 173 -24.76 0.04 5.06
C ARG A 173 -25.32 1.02 4.02
N ASP A 174 -25.17 2.32 4.29
CA ASP A 174 -25.78 3.38 3.47
C ASP A 174 -24.95 3.74 2.23
N SER A 175 -23.62 3.70 2.34
CA SER A 175 -22.70 4.19 1.30
C SER A 175 -21.91 3.10 0.58
N LEU A 176 -21.87 1.88 1.14
CA LEU A 176 -21.04 0.77 0.66
C LEU A 176 -19.52 1.07 0.68
N TYR A 177 -19.08 2.07 1.45
CA TYR A 177 -17.65 2.26 1.73
C TYR A 177 -17.12 1.08 2.55
N ILE A 178 -15.93 0.62 2.19
CA ILE A 178 -15.25 -0.49 2.87
C ILE A 178 -14.63 0.01 4.16
N ALA A 179 -14.69 -0.83 5.19
CA ALA A 179 -14.03 -0.64 6.46
C ALA A 179 -13.26 -1.91 6.82
N MET A 180 -11.93 -1.81 6.98
CA MET A 180 -11.07 -2.94 7.30
C MET A 180 -10.69 -2.97 8.78
N LEU A 181 -10.74 -4.17 9.36
CA LEU A 181 -10.29 -4.45 10.71
C LEU A 181 -8.88 -5.06 10.72
N ASP A 182 -8.29 -5.13 11.90
CA ASP A 182 -7.00 -5.81 12.16
C ASP A 182 -5.85 -5.34 11.24
N CYS A 183 -5.80 -4.03 10.98
CA CYS A 183 -4.77 -3.40 10.14
C CYS A 183 -3.35 -3.55 10.70
N ASP A 184 -3.19 -3.77 12.00
CA ASP A 184 -1.91 -4.07 12.65
C ASP A 184 -1.33 -5.44 12.27
N GLY A 185 -2.16 -6.32 11.68
CA GLY A 185 -1.73 -7.59 11.10
C GLY A 185 -1.04 -7.46 9.75
N PHE A 186 -1.13 -6.30 9.08
CA PHE A 186 -0.62 -6.13 7.72
C PHE A 186 0.89 -6.29 7.65
N SER A 187 1.38 -6.65 6.47
CA SER A 187 2.80 -6.60 6.17
C SER A 187 3.20 -5.22 5.67
N ILE A 188 4.21 -4.65 6.32
CA ILE A 188 4.63 -3.26 6.17
C ILE A 188 6.08 -3.20 5.72
N GLN A 189 6.38 -2.46 4.65
CA GLN A 189 7.75 -2.16 4.27
C GLN A 189 8.24 -0.92 5.03
N GLY A 190 8.91 -1.13 6.18
CA GLY A 190 9.61 -0.08 6.91
C GLY A 190 10.84 0.45 6.15
N HIS A 191 11.47 1.51 6.66
CA HIS A 191 12.67 2.09 6.06
C HIS A 191 13.86 1.11 6.02
N ALA A 192 14.09 0.42 7.14
CA ALA A 192 15.23 -0.47 7.33
C ALA A 192 14.91 -1.96 7.06
N GLU A 193 13.67 -2.37 7.37
CA GLU A 193 13.28 -3.78 7.36
C GLU A 193 11.83 -3.98 6.87
N ARG A 194 11.52 -5.20 6.47
CA ARG A 194 10.16 -5.62 6.13
C ARG A 194 9.53 -6.28 7.36
N PHE A 195 8.40 -5.77 7.81
CA PHE A 195 7.59 -6.41 8.84
C PHE A 195 6.57 -7.34 8.16
N PRO A 196 6.73 -8.68 8.25
CA PRO A 196 5.81 -9.61 7.62
C PRO A 196 4.44 -9.62 8.33
N ALA A 197 3.42 -10.11 7.64
CA ALA A 197 2.18 -10.50 8.29
C ALA A 197 2.38 -11.86 8.98
N GLU A 198 1.91 -11.99 10.21
CA GLU A 198 2.14 -13.19 11.03
C GLU A 198 1.08 -14.26 10.83
N GLN A 199 -0.09 -13.87 10.32
CA GLN A 199 -1.25 -14.73 10.19
C GLN A 199 -1.74 -14.76 8.74
N PHE A 200 -2.27 -15.90 8.34
CA PHE A 200 -2.96 -16.11 7.08
C PHE A 200 -3.97 -17.24 7.25
N THR A 201 -5.07 -17.16 6.53
CA THR A 201 -6.12 -18.18 6.53
C THR A 201 -5.96 -19.11 5.34
N ALA A 202 -5.82 -20.41 5.60
CA ALA A 202 -5.52 -21.42 4.58
C ALA A 202 -6.51 -21.42 3.41
N ASP A 203 -7.79 -21.15 3.65
CA ASP A 203 -8.83 -21.07 2.62
C ASP A 203 -8.63 -19.90 1.63
N TYR A 204 -7.83 -18.90 2.00
CA TYR A 204 -7.52 -17.72 1.17
C TYR A 204 -6.04 -17.67 0.77
N LEU A 205 -5.25 -18.70 1.13
CA LEU A 205 -3.83 -18.77 0.84
C LEU A 205 -3.58 -19.29 -0.59
N ALA A 206 -2.78 -18.57 -1.37
CA ALA A 206 -2.49 -18.91 -2.77
C ALA A 206 -1.83 -20.30 -2.90
N PRO A 207 -2.07 -21.02 -4.00
CA PRO A 207 -1.63 -22.41 -4.17
C PRO A 207 -0.13 -22.62 -3.96
N GLU A 208 0.69 -21.67 -4.40
CA GLU A 208 2.15 -21.71 -4.25
C GLU A 208 2.63 -21.63 -2.79
N PHE A 209 1.80 -21.11 -1.87
CA PHE A 209 2.15 -20.93 -0.46
C PHE A 209 1.56 -22.03 0.45
N GLN A 210 0.60 -22.82 -0.05
CA GLN A 210 -0.05 -23.89 0.73
C GLN A 210 0.92 -24.96 1.28
N ARG A 211 2.05 -25.22 0.60
CA ARG A 211 3.02 -26.24 1.02
C ARG A 211 4.21 -25.69 1.81
N LYS A 212 4.76 -24.55 1.35
CA LYS A 212 6.05 -24.02 1.83
C LYS A 212 5.90 -22.75 2.68
N GLY A 213 4.66 -22.31 2.92
CA GLY A 213 4.39 -20.99 3.47
C GLY A 213 4.68 -19.88 2.45
N MET A 214 4.58 -18.64 2.91
CA MET A 214 4.75 -17.45 2.08
C MET A 214 6.14 -16.82 2.32
N PRO A 215 7.03 -16.80 1.31
CA PRO A 215 8.31 -16.11 1.42
C PRO A 215 8.14 -14.58 1.48
N ALA A 216 9.07 -13.89 2.16
CA ALA A 216 9.11 -12.43 2.16
C ALA A 216 9.21 -11.87 0.73
N GLY A 217 8.47 -10.80 0.45
CA GLY A 217 8.40 -10.18 -0.87
C GLY A 217 7.36 -10.78 -1.83
N THR A 218 6.61 -11.81 -1.40
CA THR A 218 5.53 -12.43 -2.21
C THR A 218 4.12 -12.04 -1.76
N GLU A 219 4.01 -11.12 -0.80
CA GLU A 219 2.75 -10.76 -0.12
C GLU A 219 1.75 -10.09 -1.08
N MET A 220 2.23 -9.30 -2.06
CA MET A 220 1.37 -8.74 -3.10
C MET A 220 0.68 -9.84 -3.93
N ALA A 221 1.41 -10.91 -4.26
CA ALA A 221 0.87 -12.02 -5.05
C ALA A 221 -0.17 -12.83 -4.26
N GLN A 222 0.03 -12.93 -2.94
CA GLN A 222 -0.93 -13.50 -2.01
C GLN A 222 -2.22 -12.66 -1.95
N ASP A 223 -2.11 -11.34 -1.77
CA ASP A 223 -3.27 -10.44 -1.74
C ASP A 223 -4.07 -10.48 -3.04
N ARG A 224 -3.41 -10.53 -4.20
CA ARG A 224 -4.10 -10.64 -5.49
C ARG A 224 -4.92 -11.92 -5.61
N PHE A 225 -4.42 -13.03 -5.07
CA PHE A 225 -5.18 -14.28 -5.04
C PHE A 225 -6.37 -14.17 -4.09
N ALA A 226 -6.14 -13.73 -2.85
CA ALA A 226 -7.19 -13.61 -1.83
C ALA A 226 -8.29 -12.62 -2.26
N LEU A 227 -7.92 -11.49 -2.87
CA LEU A 227 -8.87 -10.52 -3.42
C LEU A 227 -9.76 -11.14 -4.50
N ALA A 228 -9.17 -11.92 -5.42
CA ALA A 228 -9.94 -12.64 -6.43
C ALA A 228 -10.91 -13.66 -5.80
N VAL A 229 -10.51 -14.36 -4.74
CA VAL A 229 -11.39 -15.27 -3.98
C VAL A 229 -12.59 -14.52 -3.40
N VAL A 230 -12.34 -13.40 -2.71
CA VAL A 230 -13.40 -12.58 -2.09
C VAL A 230 -14.36 -12.01 -3.14
N ILE A 231 -13.83 -11.48 -4.24
CA ILE A 231 -14.66 -10.98 -5.36
C ILE A 231 -15.48 -12.12 -5.97
N PHE A 232 -14.88 -13.30 -6.16
CA PHE A 232 -15.60 -14.47 -6.68
C PHE A 232 -16.76 -14.85 -5.76
N GLN A 233 -16.54 -14.91 -4.45
CA GLN A 233 -17.60 -15.21 -3.48
C GLN A 233 -18.71 -14.15 -3.49
N LEU A 234 -18.36 -12.86 -3.50
CA LEU A 234 -19.35 -11.77 -3.58
C LEU A 234 -20.25 -11.91 -4.81
N LEU A 235 -19.66 -12.17 -5.97
CA LEU A 235 -20.39 -12.20 -7.24
C LEU A 235 -21.03 -13.56 -7.55
N ASN A 236 -20.72 -14.59 -6.75
CA ASN A 236 -21.17 -15.96 -6.97
C ASN A 236 -21.85 -16.57 -5.76
N PHE A 237 -22.73 -15.80 -5.10
CA PHE A 237 -23.60 -16.29 -4.01
C PHE A 237 -22.87 -16.89 -2.79
N GLY A 238 -21.66 -16.39 -2.49
CA GLY A 238 -20.81 -16.88 -1.41
C GLY A 238 -20.04 -18.17 -1.73
N ILE A 239 -20.15 -18.69 -2.96
CA ILE A 239 -19.51 -19.93 -3.37
C ILE A 239 -18.00 -19.71 -3.51
N HIS A 240 -17.20 -20.56 -2.87
CA HIS A 240 -15.74 -20.51 -2.98
C HIS A 240 -15.25 -21.05 -4.34
N PRO A 241 -14.23 -20.46 -5.01
CA PRO A 241 -13.75 -20.88 -6.34
C PRO A 241 -13.21 -22.32 -6.40
N TYR A 242 -12.78 -22.87 -5.26
CA TYR A 242 -12.32 -24.26 -5.12
C TYR A 242 -13.36 -25.18 -4.45
N SER A 243 -14.58 -24.68 -4.24
CA SER A 243 -15.72 -25.53 -3.86
C SER A 243 -16.42 -26.07 -5.11
N GLY A 244 -16.99 -27.26 -5.02
CA GLY A 244 -17.61 -27.94 -6.14
C GLY A 244 -17.87 -29.40 -5.83
N ARG A 245 -18.42 -30.13 -6.81
CA ARG A 245 -18.69 -31.56 -6.69
C ARG A 245 -17.46 -32.36 -7.16
N PRO A 246 -16.82 -33.15 -6.28
CA PRO A 246 -15.68 -33.97 -6.65
C PRO A 246 -16.12 -35.07 -7.62
N GLY A 247 -15.30 -35.32 -8.65
CA GLY A 247 -15.54 -36.37 -9.64
C GLY A 247 -15.13 -37.77 -9.16
N ASN A 248 -14.29 -37.86 -8.14
CA ASN A 248 -13.86 -39.09 -7.50
C ASN A 248 -13.38 -38.83 -6.06
N ALA A 249 -13.11 -39.90 -5.30
CA ALA A 249 -12.67 -39.82 -3.91
C ALA A 249 -11.21 -39.33 -3.72
N GLN A 250 -10.44 -39.12 -4.80
CA GLN A 250 -9.03 -38.68 -4.72
C GLN A 250 -8.90 -37.16 -4.61
N VAL A 251 -9.98 -36.41 -4.87
CA VAL A 251 -9.99 -34.96 -4.68
C VAL A 251 -10.04 -34.65 -3.19
N ALA A 252 -9.15 -33.77 -2.74
CA ALA A 252 -9.13 -33.30 -1.35
C ALA A 252 -10.53 -32.87 -0.87
N THR A 253 -10.89 -33.24 0.36
CA THR A 253 -12.21 -32.94 0.92
C THR A 253 -12.32 -31.50 1.42
N ASP A 254 -11.20 -30.90 1.80
CA ASP A 254 -11.05 -29.56 2.32
C ASP A 254 -10.68 -28.53 1.22
N ILE A 255 -10.98 -27.25 1.47
CA ILE A 255 -10.66 -26.17 0.54
C ILE A 255 -9.15 -25.94 0.38
N PRO A 256 -8.32 -25.89 1.44
CA PRO A 256 -6.87 -25.72 1.32
C PRO A 256 -6.21 -26.80 0.45
N GLY A 257 -6.58 -28.07 0.64
CA GLY A 257 -6.13 -29.17 -0.22
C GLY A 257 -6.49 -28.97 -1.69
N ARG A 258 -7.71 -28.50 -1.98
CA ARG A 258 -8.13 -28.19 -3.37
C ARG A 258 -7.42 -27.00 -3.97
N ILE A 259 -7.12 -25.97 -3.19
CA ILE A 259 -6.31 -24.83 -3.64
C ILE A 259 -4.91 -25.31 -3.99
N ARG A 260 -4.25 -26.02 -3.06
CA ARG A 260 -2.91 -26.60 -3.24
C ARG A 260 -2.78 -27.40 -4.54
N ASP A 261 -3.82 -28.16 -4.88
CA ASP A 261 -3.82 -29.03 -6.07
C ASP A 261 -4.35 -28.32 -7.33
N GLY A 262 -4.69 -27.03 -7.24
CA GLY A 262 -5.13 -26.22 -8.37
C GLY A 262 -6.51 -26.63 -8.91
N CYS A 263 -7.38 -27.19 -8.06
CA CYS A 263 -8.71 -27.68 -8.42
C CYS A 263 -9.72 -26.53 -8.63
N TYR A 264 -9.46 -25.61 -9.56
CA TYR A 264 -10.40 -24.55 -9.91
C TYR A 264 -11.54 -25.10 -10.80
N ALA A 265 -12.78 -25.07 -10.30
CA ALA A 265 -13.92 -25.73 -10.94
C ALA A 265 -14.59 -24.91 -12.05
N TYR A 266 -14.44 -23.58 -12.03
CA TYR A 266 -15.35 -22.67 -12.73
C TYR A 266 -14.80 -22.08 -14.02
N GLY A 267 -13.50 -22.29 -14.30
CA GLY A 267 -12.88 -21.63 -15.43
C GLY A 267 -13.31 -22.16 -16.79
N ILE A 268 -12.98 -21.40 -17.85
CA ILE A 268 -13.27 -21.80 -19.24
C ILE A 268 -12.72 -23.20 -19.51
N LYS A 269 -11.51 -23.48 -18.99
CA LYS A 269 -10.94 -24.83 -18.89
C LYS A 269 -10.94 -25.31 -17.45
N ARG A 270 -12.08 -25.82 -16.98
CA ARG A 270 -12.25 -26.36 -15.61
C ARG A 270 -11.33 -27.55 -15.31
N HIS A 271 -10.97 -27.71 -14.04
CA HIS A 271 -10.25 -28.90 -13.57
C HIS A 271 -11.11 -30.17 -13.75
N LYS A 272 -10.55 -31.22 -14.37
CA LYS A 272 -11.31 -32.43 -14.75
C LYS A 272 -11.94 -33.17 -13.56
N GLN A 273 -11.33 -33.04 -12.37
CA GLN A 273 -11.74 -33.77 -11.19
C GLN A 273 -12.72 -32.99 -10.31
N LEU A 274 -13.02 -31.72 -10.60
CA LEU A 274 -13.94 -30.92 -9.80
C LEU A 274 -14.96 -30.20 -10.70
N ALA A 275 -16.23 -30.59 -10.57
CA ALA A 275 -17.31 -29.92 -11.27
C ALA A 275 -17.80 -28.69 -10.49
N PRO A 276 -18.22 -27.61 -11.19
CA PRO A 276 -18.85 -26.44 -10.57
C PRO A 276 -20.01 -26.82 -9.64
N ASN A 277 -20.25 -26.00 -8.61
CA ASN A 277 -21.52 -26.06 -7.89
C ASN A 277 -22.69 -25.74 -8.84
N ALA A 278 -23.76 -26.54 -8.79
CA ALA A 278 -24.94 -26.38 -9.64
C ALA A 278 -25.68 -25.04 -9.42
N THR A 279 -25.51 -24.42 -8.25
CA THR A 279 -26.12 -23.11 -7.93
C THR A 279 -25.25 -21.91 -8.31
N SER A 280 -24.12 -22.15 -8.97
CA SER A 280 -23.17 -21.10 -9.39
C SER A 280 -23.73 -20.25 -10.52
N GLY A 281 -23.59 -18.93 -10.38
CA GLY A 281 -23.87 -17.93 -11.42
C GLY A 281 -22.70 -17.64 -12.34
N HIS A 282 -21.51 -18.19 -12.08
CA HIS A 282 -20.27 -17.84 -12.81
C HIS A 282 -20.40 -17.96 -14.34
N ALA A 283 -21.10 -18.99 -14.84
CA ALA A 283 -21.26 -19.20 -16.28
C ALA A 283 -22.06 -18.09 -16.99
N LEU A 284 -22.86 -17.33 -16.23
CA LEU A 284 -23.68 -16.21 -16.70
C LEU A 284 -23.01 -14.85 -16.45
N MET A 285 -21.72 -14.84 -16.12
CA MET A 285 -20.92 -13.61 -16.03
C MET A 285 -20.36 -13.21 -17.39
N PRO A 286 -20.12 -11.90 -17.61
CA PRO A 286 -19.49 -11.38 -18.83
C PRO A 286 -18.15 -12.05 -19.13
N PRO A 287 -17.81 -12.28 -20.41
CA PRO A 287 -16.57 -12.96 -20.80
C PRO A 287 -15.31 -12.35 -20.19
N GLU A 288 -15.21 -11.03 -20.14
CA GLU A 288 -14.07 -10.31 -19.58
C GLU A 288 -13.93 -10.50 -18.06
N LEU A 289 -15.06 -10.59 -17.34
CA LEU A 289 -15.06 -10.88 -15.90
C LEU A 289 -14.63 -12.33 -15.64
N ARG A 290 -15.13 -13.28 -16.44
CA ARG A 290 -14.68 -14.68 -16.37
C ARG A 290 -13.19 -14.81 -16.70
N ALA A 291 -12.69 -14.06 -17.68
CA ALA A 291 -11.27 -14.06 -18.02
C ALA A 291 -10.38 -13.55 -16.87
N MET A 292 -10.86 -12.57 -16.08
CA MET A 292 -10.14 -12.14 -14.87
C MET A 292 -10.03 -13.25 -13.82
N PHE A 293 -11.12 -14.00 -13.56
CA PHE A 293 -11.09 -15.14 -12.64
C PHE A 293 -10.19 -16.27 -13.16
N ASP A 294 -10.27 -16.60 -14.44
CA ASP A 294 -9.38 -17.58 -15.08
C ASP A 294 -7.91 -17.19 -14.92
N ARG A 295 -7.58 -15.92 -15.13
CA ARG A 295 -6.22 -15.40 -14.94
C ARG A 295 -5.79 -15.49 -13.47
N ALA A 296 -6.68 -15.15 -12.53
CA ALA A 296 -6.39 -15.16 -11.10
C ALA A 296 -6.14 -16.58 -10.53
N PHE A 297 -6.92 -17.56 -10.96
CA PHE A 297 -6.90 -18.93 -10.42
C PHE A 297 -6.14 -19.94 -11.30
N SER A 298 -5.52 -19.49 -12.39
CA SER A 298 -4.66 -20.34 -13.22
C SER A 298 -3.47 -20.91 -12.43
N GLN A 299 -3.01 -22.12 -12.80
CA GLN A 299 -1.82 -22.76 -12.22
C GLN A 299 -0.51 -22.03 -12.56
N SER A 300 -0.51 -21.15 -13.56
CA SER A 300 0.65 -20.37 -14.01
C SER A 300 0.20 -19.00 -14.51
N PRO A 301 -0.11 -18.06 -13.60
CA PRO A 301 -0.63 -16.75 -13.97
C PRO A 301 0.48 -15.93 -14.64
N LYS A 302 0.53 -15.90 -15.98
CA LYS A 302 1.49 -15.12 -16.77
C LYS A 302 0.84 -13.83 -17.32
N PRO A 303 1.49 -12.65 -17.22
CA PRO A 303 2.72 -12.38 -16.48
C PRO A 303 2.51 -12.37 -14.94
N GLN A 304 1.32 -12.00 -14.44
CA GLN A 304 0.93 -12.09 -13.02
C GLN A 304 -0.61 -12.21 -12.88
N ARG A 305 -1.12 -12.57 -11.69
CA ARG A 305 -2.56 -12.47 -11.35
C ARG A 305 -3.05 -11.02 -11.52
N PRO A 306 -4.36 -10.80 -11.82
CA PRO A 306 -4.90 -9.45 -11.90
C PRO A 306 -4.58 -8.62 -10.65
N SER A 307 -4.21 -7.37 -10.88
CA SER A 307 -3.94 -6.40 -9.82
C SER A 307 -5.24 -5.92 -9.17
N ALA A 308 -5.14 -5.27 -8.01
CA ALA A 308 -6.28 -4.62 -7.38
C ALA A 308 -6.84 -3.49 -8.26
N ALA A 309 -5.97 -2.69 -8.90
CA ALA A 309 -6.35 -1.72 -9.93
C ALA A 309 -7.14 -2.35 -11.09
N ASP A 310 -6.72 -3.52 -11.61
CA ASP A 310 -7.43 -4.20 -12.71
C ASP A 310 -8.89 -4.52 -12.30
N TRP A 311 -9.06 -5.04 -11.08
CA TRP A 311 -10.38 -5.37 -10.53
C TRP A 311 -11.23 -4.11 -10.33
N ALA A 312 -10.65 -3.07 -9.72
CA ALA A 312 -11.35 -1.80 -9.48
C ALA A 312 -11.82 -1.17 -10.80
N GLN A 313 -10.95 -1.14 -11.82
CA GLN A 313 -11.25 -0.58 -13.13
C GLN A 313 -12.36 -1.34 -13.83
N LEU A 314 -12.29 -2.69 -13.89
CA LEU A 314 -13.32 -3.49 -14.54
C LEU A 314 -14.67 -3.36 -13.83
N LEU A 315 -14.68 -3.56 -12.51
CA LEU A 315 -15.90 -3.66 -11.71
C LEU A 315 -16.62 -2.32 -11.59
N ARG A 316 -15.90 -1.18 -11.58
CA ARG A 316 -16.48 0.16 -11.55
C ARG A 316 -17.43 0.40 -12.73
N GLY A 317 -17.06 -0.08 -13.92
CA GLY A 317 -17.92 0.03 -15.11
C GLY A 317 -19.23 -0.75 -15.00
N TYR A 318 -19.28 -1.79 -14.15
CA TYR A 318 -20.51 -2.53 -13.85
C TYR A 318 -21.31 -1.93 -12.69
N ALA A 319 -20.61 -1.35 -11.69
CA ALA A 319 -21.23 -0.71 -10.54
C ALA A 319 -21.95 0.61 -10.91
N GLN A 320 -21.48 1.30 -11.95
CA GLN A 320 -22.10 2.54 -12.43
C GLN A 320 -23.47 2.28 -13.07
N ARG A 321 -24.53 2.83 -12.44
CA ARG A 321 -25.91 2.72 -12.95
C ARG A 321 -26.07 3.29 -14.36
N SER A 322 -25.40 4.41 -14.66
CA SER A 322 -25.43 5.07 -15.97
C SER A 322 -24.86 4.20 -17.11
N GLY A 323 -24.03 3.21 -16.78
CA GLY A 323 -23.45 2.32 -17.78
C GLY A 323 -24.42 1.29 -18.35
N GLY A 324 -25.60 1.11 -17.74
CA GLY A 324 -26.64 0.18 -18.24
C GLY A 324 -26.22 -1.29 -18.31
N LYS A 325 -25.05 -1.67 -17.77
CA LYS A 325 -24.49 -3.02 -17.84
C LYS A 325 -25.15 -4.02 -16.88
N LEU A 326 -25.97 -3.51 -15.97
CA LEU A 326 -26.75 -4.25 -14.99
C LEU A 326 -28.22 -3.90 -15.18
N VAL A 327 -29.06 -4.90 -15.33
CA VAL A 327 -30.50 -4.74 -15.53
C VAL A 327 -31.27 -5.50 -14.47
N VAL A 328 -32.47 -4.98 -14.14
CA VAL A 328 -33.43 -5.67 -13.29
C VAL A 328 -34.03 -6.82 -14.07
N CYS A 329 -34.17 -7.99 -13.45
CA CYS A 329 -34.74 -9.15 -14.10
C CYS A 329 -36.25 -8.96 -14.33
N THR A 330 -36.73 -9.31 -15.53
CA THR A 330 -38.15 -9.25 -15.87
C THR A 330 -38.99 -10.33 -15.19
N ALA A 331 -38.37 -11.48 -14.83
CA ALA A 331 -39.07 -12.59 -14.17
C ALA A 331 -39.17 -12.41 -12.64
N ASN A 332 -38.21 -11.72 -12.02
CA ASN A 332 -38.25 -11.39 -10.60
C ASN A 332 -37.61 -10.00 -10.38
N PRO A 333 -38.39 -8.95 -10.04
CA PRO A 333 -37.86 -7.61 -9.81
C PRO A 333 -36.84 -7.49 -8.67
N GLU A 334 -36.75 -8.46 -7.75
CA GLU A 334 -35.70 -8.50 -6.72
C GLU A 334 -34.34 -8.91 -7.29
N HIS A 335 -34.30 -9.48 -8.49
CA HIS A 335 -33.07 -9.94 -9.12
C HIS A 335 -32.48 -8.89 -10.05
N GLN A 336 -31.16 -8.93 -10.15
CA GLN A 336 -30.39 -8.16 -11.12
C GLN A 336 -29.43 -9.08 -11.86
N HIS A 337 -29.14 -8.77 -13.11
CA HIS A 337 -28.19 -9.54 -13.93
C HIS A 337 -27.48 -8.65 -14.94
N PHE A 338 -26.39 -9.18 -15.50
CA PHE A 338 -25.64 -8.52 -16.54
C PHE A 338 -26.50 -8.38 -17.81
N ALA A 339 -26.46 -7.19 -18.42
CA ALA A 339 -27.19 -6.90 -19.64
C ALA A 339 -26.80 -7.89 -20.76
N GLY A 340 -27.79 -8.41 -21.49
CA GLY A 340 -27.58 -9.38 -22.56
C GLY A 340 -27.28 -10.82 -22.09
N LEU A 341 -27.23 -11.09 -20.78
CA LEU A 341 -27.02 -12.44 -20.22
C LEU A 341 -28.23 -12.90 -19.41
N GLY A 342 -28.34 -14.21 -19.20
CA GLY A 342 -29.41 -14.80 -18.38
C GLY A 342 -29.29 -14.44 -16.90
N CYS A 343 -30.41 -14.43 -16.18
CA CYS A 343 -30.43 -14.14 -14.74
C CYS A 343 -29.91 -15.32 -13.91
N ALA A 344 -28.72 -15.16 -13.33
CA ALA A 344 -28.09 -16.16 -12.47
C ALA A 344 -28.91 -16.49 -11.21
N ALA A 345 -29.58 -15.49 -10.61
CA ALA A 345 -30.41 -15.71 -9.43
C ALA A 345 -31.64 -16.57 -9.78
N CYS A 346 -32.34 -16.29 -10.88
CA CYS A 346 -33.43 -17.15 -11.35
C CYS A 346 -32.96 -18.58 -11.68
N ALA A 347 -31.78 -18.74 -12.29
CA ALA A 347 -31.22 -20.05 -12.57
C ALA A 347 -30.95 -20.82 -11.28
N ARG A 348 -30.36 -20.16 -10.28
CA ARG A 348 -30.11 -20.71 -8.94
C ARG A 348 -31.40 -21.11 -8.24
N ASP A 349 -32.43 -20.27 -8.26
CA ASP A 349 -33.72 -20.56 -7.60
C ASP A 349 -34.40 -21.78 -8.18
N LYS A 350 -34.34 -21.96 -9.51
CA LYS A 350 -34.83 -23.18 -10.17
C LYS A 350 -34.12 -24.42 -9.67
N VAL A 351 -32.80 -24.38 -9.51
CA VAL A 351 -32.01 -25.51 -8.97
C VAL A 351 -32.37 -25.79 -7.52
N ILE A 352 -32.51 -24.76 -6.68
CA ILE A 352 -32.89 -24.91 -5.26
C ILE A 352 -34.31 -25.47 -5.15
N GLY A 353 -35.27 -24.93 -5.92
CA GLY A 353 -36.65 -25.38 -5.94
C GLY A 353 -36.80 -26.84 -6.38
N ALA A 354 -36.08 -27.25 -7.43
CA ALA A 354 -36.06 -28.64 -7.89
C ALA A 354 -35.46 -29.59 -6.83
N ALA A 355 -34.38 -29.19 -6.16
CA ALA A 355 -33.79 -29.97 -5.08
C ALA A 355 -34.73 -30.12 -3.87
N ALA A 356 -35.43 -29.04 -3.50
CA ALA A 356 -36.44 -29.07 -2.44
C ALA A 356 -37.59 -30.03 -2.79
N GLN A 357 -38.13 -29.96 -4.01
CA GLN A 357 -39.16 -30.88 -4.49
C GLN A 357 -38.69 -32.35 -4.47
N ALA A 358 -37.47 -32.61 -4.95
CA ALA A 358 -36.90 -33.95 -4.93
C ALA A 358 -36.74 -34.50 -3.51
N SER A 359 -36.36 -33.65 -2.54
CA SER A 359 -36.22 -34.05 -1.13
C SER A 359 -37.58 -34.40 -0.50
N VAL A 360 -38.64 -33.64 -0.81
CA VAL A 360 -40.00 -33.93 -0.35
C VAL A 360 -40.51 -35.25 -0.94
N LEU A 361 -40.31 -35.48 -2.24
CA LEU A 361 -40.68 -36.74 -2.90
C LEU A 361 -39.92 -37.93 -2.32
N ALA A 362 -38.62 -37.79 -2.06
CA ALA A 362 -37.82 -38.85 -1.42
C ALA A 362 -38.31 -39.14 0.00
N GLN A 363 -38.66 -38.11 0.78
CA GLN A 363 -39.20 -38.28 2.13
C GLN A 363 -40.57 -38.96 2.12
N GLN A 364 -41.45 -38.59 1.18
CA GLN A 364 -42.73 -39.25 0.97
C GLN A 364 -42.57 -40.72 0.55
N GLN A 365 -41.59 -41.04 -0.31
CA GLN A 365 -41.29 -42.41 -0.70
C GLN A 365 -40.73 -43.24 0.46
N MET A 366 -39.85 -42.67 1.31
CA MET A 366 -39.37 -43.37 2.52
C MET A 366 -40.49 -43.61 3.54
N LEU A 367 -41.42 -42.66 3.69
CA LEU A 367 -42.61 -42.82 4.54
C LEU A 367 -43.60 -43.86 3.97
N ALA A 368 -43.74 -43.93 2.64
CA ALA A 368 -44.55 -44.94 1.98
C ALA A 368 -43.93 -46.36 2.04
N GLN A 369 -42.59 -46.45 2.04
CA GLN A 369 -41.86 -47.73 2.16
C GLN A 369 -41.74 -48.25 3.60
N SER A 370 -42.03 -47.43 4.60
CA SER A 370 -42.02 -47.81 6.03
C SER A 370 -43.37 -48.33 6.54
N GLN A 371 -44.39 -48.49 5.68
CA GLN A 371 -45.57 -49.29 6.00
C GLN A 371 -45.23 -50.79 6.06
N PRO A 372 -45.70 -51.55 7.06
CA PRO A 372 -45.31 -52.94 7.23
C PRO A 372 -45.93 -53.79 6.12
N ARG A 373 -45.11 -54.16 5.12
CA ARG A 373 -45.46 -55.23 4.19
C ARG A 373 -45.58 -56.53 4.97
N GLN A 374 -46.81 -57.03 5.09
CA GLN A 374 -47.08 -58.39 5.56
C GLN A 374 -46.23 -59.39 4.78
N ARG A 375 -45.50 -60.20 5.54
CA ARG A 375 -44.71 -61.34 5.05
C ARG A 375 -45.58 -62.25 4.19
N SER A 376 -45.19 -62.41 2.93
CA SER A 376 -45.50 -63.62 2.17
C SER A 376 -44.20 -64.32 1.83
N ALA A 377 -44.05 -65.53 2.36
CA ALA A 377 -42.93 -66.42 2.12
C ALA A 377 -43.16 -67.21 0.83
N ARG A 378 -42.13 -67.31 -0.02
CA ARG A 378 -41.70 -68.51 -0.77
C ARG A 378 -40.79 -68.13 -1.93
N GLY A 379 -39.79 -68.97 -2.19
CA GLY A 379 -39.13 -69.07 -3.49
C GLY A 379 -37.61 -69.13 -3.39
N ALA A 380 -37.05 -70.33 -3.54
CA ALA A 380 -35.65 -70.63 -3.37
C ALA A 380 -34.87 -70.63 -4.71
N HIS A 381 -33.54 -70.52 -4.56
CA HIS A 381 -32.45 -70.93 -5.48
C HIS A 381 -32.30 -70.18 -6.82
N HIS A 382 -31.09 -69.64 -7.07
CA HIS A 382 -30.09 -70.29 -7.93
C HIS A 382 -28.73 -69.57 -7.83
N THR A 383 -27.69 -70.40 -7.77
CA THR A 383 -26.25 -70.13 -7.67
C THR A 383 -25.60 -69.93 -9.04
N ALA A 384 -24.59 -69.05 -9.14
CA ALA A 384 -23.34 -69.34 -9.89
C ALA A 384 -22.23 -68.30 -9.57
N PRO A 385 -20.93 -68.68 -9.59
CA PRO A 385 -19.82 -67.87 -9.07
C PRO A 385 -18.81 -67.37 -10.12
N GLY A 386 -18.03 -66.36 -9.75
CA GLY A 386 -16.58 -66.30 -9.97
C GLY A 386 -16.04 -65.62 -11.24
N GLN A 387 -15.28 -64.54 -11.06
CA GLN A 387 -13.84 -64.39 -11.39
C GLN A 387 -13.43 -62.96 -11.81
N ALA A 388 -12.24 -62.56 -11.37
CA ALA A 388 -11.48 -61.38 -11.75
C ALA A 388 -9.99 -61.81 -11.87
N PRO A 389 -9.03 -60.92 -12.19
CA PRO A 389 -8.83 -60.08 -13.38
C PRO A 389 -7.41 -60.33 -14.02
N VAL A 390 -6.98 -59.53 -15.03
CA VAL A 390 -5.59 -58.96 -15.22
C VAL A 390 -5.14 -58.76 -16.69
N ARG A 391 -4.76 -57.50 -16.98
CA ARG A 391 -3.72 -56.83 -17.83
C ARG A 391 -3.30 -57.32 -19.24
N LEU A 392 -3.19 -56.32 -20.13
CA LEU A 392 -2.48 -56.24 -21.42
C LEU A 392 -1.01 -55.78 -21.24
N PRO A 393 -0.09 -56.14 -22.16
CA PRO A 393 1.17 -55.41 -22.37
C PRO A 393 1.25 -54.66 -23.71
N ALA A 394 2.25 -53.78 -23.75
CA ALA A 394 2.52 -52.71 -24.71
C ALA A 394 3.28 -53.13 -25.98
N GLY A 395 3.31 -52.23 -26.96
CA GLY A 395 4.03 -52.35 -28.22
C GLY A 395 5.54 -52.05 -28.18
N GLY A 396 6.20 -52.38 -29.28
CA GLY A 396 7.61 -52.11 -29.57
C GLY A 396 7.82 -51.76 -31.04
N ALA A 397 8.87 -50.98 -31.30
CA ALA A 397 9.08 -50.10 -32.45
C ALA A 397 9.78 -50.72 -33.69
N GLN A 398 9.69 -49.99 -34.80
CA GLN A 398 10.52 -50.01 -36.01
C GLN A 398 10.94 -48.55 -36.30
N ALA A 399 12.00 -48.18 -37.02
CA ALA A 399 13.25 -48.78 -37.42
C ALA A 399 14.09 -47.66 -38.09
N ASN A 400 15.36 -47.98 -38.29
CA ASN A 400 16.24 -47.54 -39.38
C ASN A 400 17.15 -46.32 -39.26
N ALA A 401 18.36 -46.62 -39.73
CA ALA A 401 19.62 -45.92 -39.71
C ALA A 401 19.92 -45.22 -41.05
N VAL A 402 21.05 -44.51 -41.07
CA VAL A 402 22.19 -44.63 -42.00
C VAL A 402 22.70 -43.23 -42.38
N GLY A 403 24.00 -43.02 -42.20
CA GLY A 403 24.73 -41.82 -42.63
C GLY A 403 25.45 -42.00 -43.98
N ILE A 404 26.32 -41.04 -44.35
CA ILE A 404 27.67 -41.21 -44.92
C ILE A 404 28.32 -39.83 -45.25
N SER A 405 29.66 -39.81 -45.05
CA SER A 405 30.82 -38.95 -45.46
C SER A 405 30.70 -37.84 -46.53
N GLY A 406 31.64 -36.89 -46.74
CA GLY A 406 32.97 -36.64 -46.19
C GLY A 406 33.82 -35.68 -47.08
N LYS A 407 34.84 -35.04 -46.45
CA LYS A 407 36.07 -34.37 -46.95
C LYS A 407 36.04 -32.99 -47.64
N GLY A 408 36.81 -32.05 -47.05
CA GLY A 408 37.34 -30.84 -47.69
C GLY A 408 37.70 -29.67 -46.75
N TRP A 409 38.68 -29.80 -45.83
CA TRP A 409 38.99 -28.74 -44.83
C TRP A 409 40.48 -28.44 -44.56
N ALA A 410 41.42 -28.88 -45.41
CA ALA A 410 42.85 -28.70 -45.12
C ALA A 410 43.46 -27.35 -45.55
N VAL A 411 42.76 -26.53 -46.35
CA VAL A 411 43.33 -25.28 -46.91
C VAL A 411 42.85 -24.03 -46.16
N VAL A 412 41.72 -24.11 -45.46
CA VAL A 412 41.11 -22.96 -44.74
C VAL A 412 41.79 -22.69 -43.39
N VAL A 413 42.32 -23.73 -42.73
CA VAL A 413 42.90 -23.60 -41.38
C VAL A 413 44.27 -22.88 -41.41
N LEU A 414 45.06 -23.06 -42.48
CA LEU A 414 46.41 -22.50 -42.56
C LEU A 414 46.44 -20.98 -42.78
N LEU A 415 45.47 -20.43 -43.53
CA LEU A 415 45.36 -18.99 -43.78
C LEU A 415 44.84 -18.22 -42.56
N ILE A 416 44.00 -18.84 -41.75
CA ILE A 416 43.47 -18.23 -40.51
C ILE A 416 44.58 -18.07 -39.46
N VAL A 417 45.50 -19.03 -39.35
CA VAL A 417 46.59 -18.98 -38.36
C VAL A 417 47.62 -17.89 -38.68
N LEU A 418 47.97 -17.70 -39.96
CA LEU A 418 48.92 -16.65 -40.37
C LEU A 418 48.34 -15.24 -40.28
N PHE A 419 47.03 -15.09 -40.50
CA PHE A 419 46.33 -13.81 -40.31
C PHE A 419 46.19 -13.42 -38.82
N LEU A 420 46.08 -14.41 -37.92
CA LEU A 420 45.97 -14.19 -36.48
C LEU A 420 47.28 -13.77 -35.80
N ILE A 421 48.44 -14.16 -36.35
CA ILE A 421 49.75 -13.83 -35.76
C ILE A 421 50.19 -12.40 -36.15
N GLY A 422 49.83 -11.93 -37.35
CA GLY A 422 50.15 -10.56 -37.80
C GLY A 422 49.29 -9.46 -37.16
N PHE A 423 48.11 -9.79 -36.66
CA PHE A 423 47.16 -8.81 -36.10
C PHE A 423 47.43 -8.44 -34.63
N THR A 424 48.17 -9.26 -33.89
CA THR A 424 48.43 -9.04 -32.45
C THR A 424 49.58 -8.08 -32.16
N ALA A 425 50.35 -7.67 -33.18
CA ALA A 425 51.54 -6.83 -33.02
C ALA A 425 51.30 -5.31 -33.18
N TRP A 426 50.05 -4.86 -33.44
CA TRP A 426 49.77 -3.43 -33.72
C TRP A 426 48.69 -2.76 -32.84
N THR A 427 48.21 -3.42 -31.78
CA THR A 427 47.21 -2.83 -30.86
C THR A 427 47.53 -3.10 -29.39
N SER A 428 48.69 -2.68 -28.88
CA SER A 428 49.04 -2.82 -27.46
C SER A 428 49.05 -1.46 -26.74
N SER A 429 47.92 -1.09 -26.14
CA SER A 429 47.89 -0.26 -24.91
C SER A 429 46.56 -0.31 -24.15
N SER A 430 45.47 -0.82 -24.74
CA SER A 430 44.20 -1.09 -24.04
C SER A 430 43.97 -2.57 -23.67
N ASP A 431 44.61 -3.50 -24.39
CA ASP A 431 44.38 -4.94 -24.26
C ASP A 431 45.04 -5.58 -23.04
N GLU A 432 46.13 -5.03 -22.51
CA GLU A 432 46.75 -5.57 -21.28
C GLU A 432 45.90 -5.30 -20.04
N VAL A 433 45.27 -4.13 -19.95
CA VAL A 433 44.37 -3.78 -18.83
C VAL A 433 43.11 -4.64 -18.90
N ASN A 434 42.55 -4.82 -20.10
CA ASN A 434 41.39 -5.69 -20.32
C ASN A 434 41.72 -7.17 -20.12
N LYS A 435 42.91 -7.65 -20.53
CA LYS A 435 43.36 -9.02 -20.25
C LYS A 435 43.59 -9.26 -18.77
N LYS A 436 44.23 -8.32 -18.05
CA LYS A 436 44.39 -8.40 -16.59
C LYS A 436 43.03 -8.38 -15.88
N ALA A 437 42.12 -7.51 -16.30
CA ALA A 437 40.76 -7.46 -15.77
C ALA A 437 39.96 -8.74 -16.08
N SER A 438 40.11 -9.34 -17.27
CA SER A 438 39.45 -10.59 -17.63
C SER A 438 40.04 -11.80 -16.92
N LEU A 439 41.36 -11.84 -16.73
CA LEU A 439 42.05 -12.89 -15.96
C LEU A 439 41.70 -12.81 -14.48
N GLN A 440 41.65 -11.59 -13.93
CA GLN A 440 41.17 -11.35 -12.57
C GLN A 440 39.71 -11.77 -12.42
N ALA A 441 38.82 -11.36 -13.34
CA ALA A 441 37.42 -11.77 -13.33
C ALA A 441 37.23 -13.29 -13.45
N GLN A 442 38.06 -13.98 -14.25
CA GLN A 442 38.07 -15.45 -14.34
C GLN A 442 38.57 -16.11 -13.05
N ALA A 443 39.59 -15.54 -12.40
CA ALA A 443 40.09 -16.00 -11.10
C ALA A 443 39.05 -15.78 -9.98
N ASP A 444 38.38 -14.63 -9.98
CA ASP A 444 37.31 -14.28 -9.03
C ASP A 444 36.10 -15.19 -9.23
N GLN A 445 35.74 -15.50 -10.48
CA GLN A 445 34.66 -16.44 -10.82
C GLN A 445 35.01 -17.89 -10.43
N ALA A 446 36.28 -18.30 -10.57
CA ALA A 446 36.78 -19.58 -10.08
C ALA A 446 36.80 -19.65 -8.54
N ALA A 447 37.01 -18.51 -7.87
CA ALA A 447 36.99 -18.38 -6.41
C ALA A 447 35.58 -18.11 -5.83
N GLY A 448 34.54 -17.97 -6.67
CA GLY A 448 33.17 -17.70 -6.22
C GLY A 448 32.93 -16.31 -5.65
N LEU A 449 33.79 -15.33 -5.96
CA LEU A 449 33.69 -13.94 -5.51
C LEU A 449 32.71 -13.14 -6.39
N GLU A 450 31.98 -12.21 -5.79
CA GLU A 450 30.98 -11.37 -6.46
C GLU A 450 31.21 -9.88 -6.14
N VAL A 451 30.95 -8.99 -7.10
CA VAL A 451 30.99 -7.54 -6.87
C VAL A 451 29.67 -7.08 -6.26
N PHE A 452 29.72 -6.53 -5.04
CA PHE A 452 28.56 -5.91 -4.42
C PHE A 452 28.07 -4.72 -5.26
N ARG A 453 26.81 -4.77 -5.71
CA ARG A 453 26.10 -3.63 -6.27
C ARG A 453 24.68 -3.61 -5.76
N TRP A 454 24.26 -2.47 -5.24
CA TRP A 454 22.91 -2.21 -4.80
C TRP A 454 22.43 -0.89 -5.39
N ARG A 455 21.18 -0.87 -5.86
CA ARG A 455 20.50 0.33 -6.33
C ARG A 455 19.10 0.35 -5.75
N SER A 456 18.64 1.54 -5.37
CA SER A 456 17.24 1.71 -4.97
C SER A 456 16.31 1.35 -6.11
N ARG A 457 15.23 0.61 -5.81
CA ARG A 457 14.16 0.32 -6.80
C ARG A 457 13.26 1.53 -7.06
N LYS A 458 13.34 2.56 -6.22
CA LYS A 458 12.59 3.80 -6.37
C LYS A 458 13.39 4.75 -7.25
N ALA A 459 12.76 5.33 -8.27
CA ALA A 459 13.33 6.52 -8.91
C ALA A 459 13.57 7.57 -7.81
N ALA A 460 14.68 8.31 -7.88
CA ALA A 460 15.03 9.41 -6.97
C ALA A 460 14.09 10.61 -7.20
N GLY A 461 12.79 10.37 -7.14
CA GLY A 461 11.72 11.35 -7.23
C GLY A 461 11.00 11.40 -5.91
N PHE A 462 11.00 12.59 -5.32
CA PHE A 462 10.31 12.95 -4.09
C PHE A 462 8.86 12.40 -4.08
N GLN A 463 8.52 11.60 -3.08
CA GLN A 463 7.20 11.00 -2.90
C GLN A 463 6.30 11.91 -2.04
N GLN A 464 4.98 11.74 -2.11
CA GLN A 464 4.03 12.53 -1.31
C GLN A 464 4.17 12.28 0.21
N SER A 465 4.66 11.10 0.61
CA SER A 465 5.08 10.80 1.98
C SER A 465 6.20 11.73 2.48
N ASP A 466 7.05 12.21 1.57
CA ASP A 466 8.21 13.04 1.90
C ASP A 466 7.76 14.48 2.15
N ALA A 467 6.69 14.95 1.49
CA ALA A 467 6.04 16.23 1.81
C ALA A 467 5.37 16.21 3.18
N ARG A 468 4.69 15.11 3.55
CA ARG A 468 4.09 14.93 4.88
C ARG A 468 5.14 14.98 5.99
N LYS A 469 6.25 14.26 5.80
CA LYS A 469 7.41 14.31 6.71
C LYS A 469 7.99 15.71 6.77
N ALA A 470 8.24 16.35 5.62
CA ALA A 470 8.75 17.72 5.58
C ALA A 470 7.85 18.68 6.35
N VAL A 471 6.52 18.64 6.17
CA VAL A 471 5.56 19.50 6.89
C VAL A 471 5.62 19.28 8.40
N HIS A 472 5.55 18.02 8.84
CA HIS A 472 5.51 17.69 10.26
C HIS A 472 6.87 17.97 10.95
N SER A 473 7.96 17.58 10.29
CA SER A 473 9.33 17.85 10.74
C SER A 473 9.64 19.33 10.76
N LEU A 474 9.12 20.13 9.81
CA LEU A 474 9.30 21.58 9.78
C LEU A 474 8.59 22.26 10.95
N SER A 475 7.31 21.97 11.20
CA SER A 475 6.61 22.55 12.35
C SER A 475 7.30 22.17 13.67
N GLN A 476 7.74 20.91 13.81
CA GLN A 476 8.52 20.48 14.99
C GLN A 476 9.88 21.16 15.11
N ALA A 477 10.63 21.31 14.01
CA ALA A 477 11.93 21.97 14.00
C ALA A 477 11.82 23.44 14.37
N ILE A 478 10.80 24.13 13.85
CA ILE A 478 10.45 25.51 14.23
C ILE A 478 10.16 25.59 15.73
N SER A 479 9.33 24.69 16.27
CA SER A 479 9.01 24.65 17.71
C SER A 479 10.21 24.33 18.60
N LYS A 480 11.18 23.55 18.11
CA LYS A 480 12.41 23.20 18.82
C LYS A 480 13.53 24.23 18.66
N GLY A 481 13.38 25.20 17.75
CA GLY A 481 14.44 26.16 17.41
C GLY A 481 15.63 25.52 16.69
N ASP A 482 15.41 24.45 15.93
CA ASP A 482 16.46 23.78 15.13
C ASP A 482 16.54 24.43 13.74
N ASP A 483 17.23 25.56 13.68
CA ASP A 483 17.33 26.41 12.47
C ASP A 483 17.88 25.65 11.24
N ASP A 484 18.82 24.73 11.47
CA ASP A 484 19.40 23.89 10.43
C ASP A 484 18.39 22.88 9.87
N ALA A 485 17.62 22.24 10.76
CA ALA A 485 16.54 21.34 10.33
C ALA A 485 15.43 22.09 9.60
N VAL A 486 15.12 23.33 10.00
CA VAL A 486 14.18 24.19 9.29
C VAL A 486 14.70 24.49 7.88
N THR A 487 15.95 24.91 7.75
CA THR A 487 16.55 25.27 6.46
C THR A 487 16.62 24.06 5.52
N ARG A 488 17.03 22.89 6.02
CA ARG A 488 17.01 21.62 5.25
C ARG A 488 15.59 21.25 4.81
N GLY A 489 14.63 21.28 5.73
CA GLY A 489 13.24 20.93 5.45
C GLY A 489 12.62 21.83 4.37
N LEU A 490 12.92 23.14 4.40
CA LEU A 490 12.44 24.09 3.38
C LEU A 490 13.05 23.80 2.00
N GLN A 491 14.34 23.50 1.92
CA GLN A 491 14.98 23.14 0.66
C GLN A 491 14.39 21.87 0.05
N LEU A 492 14.12 20.85 0.87
CA LEU A 492 13.46 19.62 0.42
C LEU A 492 12.02 19.88 -0.05
N LEU A 493 11.28 20.71 0.69
CA LEU A 493 9.94 21.12 0.32
C LEU A 493 9.94 21.86 -1.04
N TYR A 494 10.91 22.73 -1.31
CA TYR A 494 11.00 23.43 -2.60
C TYR A 494 11.33 22.49 -3.76
N ARG A 495 12.30 21.58 -3.58
CA ARG A 495 12.67 20.60 -4.61
C ARG A 495 11.53 19.65 -4.97
N SER A 496 10.59 19.43 -4.05
CA SER A 496 9.39 18.65 -4.33
C SER A 496 8.42 19.31 -5.31
N GLY A 497 8.49 20.64 -5.46
CA GLY A 497 7.72 21.42 -6.44
C GLY A 497 8.34 21.37 -7.84
N GLU A 498 9.67 21.29 -7.94
CA GLU A 498 10.43 21.41 -9.19
C GLU A 498 10.22 20.23 -10.17
N GLY A 499 9.68 19.09 -9.71
CA GLY A 499 9.45 17.89 -10.52
C GLY A 499 8.02 17.67 -11.03
N LYS A 500 7.08 18.57 -10.74
CA LYS A 500 5.67 18.40 -11.08
C LYS A 500 5.23 19.47 -12.06
N SER A 501 5.43 19.24 -13.36
CA SER A 501 4.57 19.93 -14.33
C SER A 501 3.14 19.43 -14.06
N SER A 502 2.31 20.32 -13.51
CA SER A 502 0.88 20.17 -13.67
C SER A 502 0.63 19.95 -15.16
N GLY A 503 -0.13 18.92 -15.55
CA GLY A 503 -0.46 18.62 -16.95
C GLY A 503 -1.20 19.74 -17.69
N TYR A 504 -1.31 20.92 -17.07
CA TYR A 504 -1.69 22.19 -17.66
C TYR A 504 -0.44 22.98 -18.09
N GLU A 505 0.33 22.48 -19.05
CA GLU A 505 1.06 23.36 -20.00
C GLU A 505 0.05 23.97 -20.99
N GLY A 506 -1.00 24.58 -20.45
CA GLY A 506 -1.98 25.37 -21.17
C GLY A 506 -1.87 26.82 -20.71
N ASP A 507 -2.20 27.74 -21.63
CA ASP A 507 -2.37 29.18 -21.43
C ASP A 507 -2.38 29.64 -19.94
N LYS A 508 -1.29 30.29 -19.51
CA LYS A 508 -1.13 30.83 -18.13
C LYS A 508 -2.30 31.72 -17.71
N VAL A 509 -2.97 32.38 -18.66
CA VAL A 509 -4.17 33.20 -18.41
C VAL A 509 -5.34 32.33 -17.97
N ARG A 510 -5.55 31.18 -18.61
CA ARG A 510 -6.60 30.22 -18.24
C ARG A 510 -6.35 29.58 -16.88
N ALA A 511 -5.10 29.23 -16.58
CA ALA A 511 -4.71 28.73 -15.26
C ALA A 511 -5.02 29.77 -14.18
N ARG A 512 -4.64 31.04 -14.40
CA ARG A 512 -4.93 32.15 -13.48
C ARG A 512 -6.42 32.41 -13.30
N LEU A 513 -7.22 32.29 -14.36
CA LEU A 513 -8.68 32.42 -14.28
C LEU A 513 -9.28 31.31 -13.43
N ARG A 514 -8.85 30.05 -13.63
CA ARG A 514 -9.28 28.91 -12.81
C ARG A 514 -8.96 29.12 -11.33
N THR A 515 -7.72 29.50 -11.01
CA THR A 515 -7.28 29.80 -9.64
C THR A 515 -8.15 30.89 -8.99
N THR A 516 -8.38 31.98 -9.71
CA THR A 516 -9.19 33.11 -9.22
C THR A 516 -10.64 32.70 -8.93
N LEU A 517 -11.24 31.88 -9.80
CA LEU A 517 -12.60 31.37 -9.61
C LEU A 517 -12.69 30.41 -8.42
N MET A 518 -11.73 29.50 -8.28
CA MET A 518 -11.73 28.49 -7.22
C MET A 518 -11.39 29.07 -5.84
N GLU A 519 -10.66 30.19 -5.76
CA GLU A 519 -10.28 30.86 -4.50
C GLU A 519 -11.22 31.98 -4.08
N GLY A 520 -12.22 32.30 -4.90
CA GLY A 520 -13.23 33.30 -4.58
C GLY A 520 -14.21 32.84 -3.49
N LEU A 521 -15.07 33.77 -3.05
CA LEU A 521 -16.14 33.48 -2.08
C LEU A 521 -17.12 32.41 -2.56
N GLY A 522 -17.26 32.21 -3.87
CA GLY A 522 -18.08 31.15 -4.45
C GLY A 522 -17.65 29.73 -4.02
N ALA A 523 -16.42 29.55 -3.55
CA ALA A 523 -15.92 28.27 -3.05
C ALA A 523 -16.25 28.01 -1.56
N MET A 524 -17.24 28.70 -1.00
CA MET A 524 -17.73 28.52 0.37
C MET A 524 -19.18 28.00 0.34
N PRO A 525 -19.60 27.05 1.21
CA PRO A 525 -20.87 26.33 1.14
C PRO A 525 -22.08 27.24 1.19
N PHE A 526 -22.00 28.32 1.98
CA PHE A 526 -23.08 29.31 2.10
C PHE A 526 -23.32 30.10 0.80
N TYR A 527 -22.40 30.05 -0.16
CA TYR A 527 -22.51 30.75 -1.44
C TYR A 527 -22.93 29.82 -2.59
N ALA A 528 -22.44 28.56 -2.62
CA ALA A 528 -22.75 27.64 -3.71
C ALA A 528 -22.53 26.16 -3.34
N PRO A 529 -23.52 25.49 -2.71
CA PRO A 529 -23.39 24.10 -2.26
C PRO A 529 -23.26 23.08 -3.41
N GLU A 530 -23.78 23.37 -4.60
CA GLU A 530 -23.64 22.47 -5.77
C GLU A 530 -22.21 22.38 -6.32
N LEU A 531 -21.35 23.37 -6.01
CA LEU A 531 -19.94 23.32 -6.39
C LEU A 531 -19.16 22.24 -5.64
N ALA A 532 -19.59 21.86 -4.43
CA ALA A 532 -18.92 20.82 -3.65
C ALA A 532 -18.91 19.47 -4.39
N LYS A 533 -20.03 19.11 -5.05
CA LYS A 533 -20.11 17.90 -5.89
C LYS A 533 -19.15 17.98 -7.07
N THR A 534 -19.08 19.14 -7.71
CA THR A 534 -18.19 19.39 -8.85
C THR A 534 -16.72 19.24 -8.45
N TYR A 535 -16.32 19.78 -7.30
CA TYR A 535 -14.95 19.66 -6.80
C TYR A 535 -14.64 18.24 -6.33
N LEU A 536 -15.61 17.54 -5.74
CA LEU A 536 -15.46 16.13 -5.40
C LEU A 536 -15.25 15.27 -6.65
N ASP A 537 -16.04 15.47 -7.71
CA ASP A 537 -15.88 14.78 -8.99
C ASP A 537 -14.50 15.09 -9.62
N GLN A 538 -14.03 16.34 -9.51
CA GLN A 538 -12.69 16.73 -9.95
C GLN A 538 -11.60 16.01 -9.16
N LEU A 539 -11.73 15.90 -7.83
CA LEU A 539 -10.77 15.16 -7.00
C LEU A 539 -10.83 13.64 -7.21
N GLN A 540 -11.99 13.11 -7.59
CA GLN A 540 -12.12 11.70 -8.00
C GLN A 540 -11.46 11.43 -9.35
N ALA A 541 -11.52 12.40 -10.28
CA ALA A 541 -10.88 12.32 -11.59
C ALA A 541 -9.36 12.58 -11.52
N ASP A 542 -8.96 13.58 -10.73
CA ASP A 542 -7.57 13.95 -10.46
C ASP A 542 -7.38 14.21 -8.96
N PRO A 543 -6.93 13.19 -8.20
CA PRO A 543 -6.64 13.34 -6.77
C PRO A 543 -5.56 14.37 -6.45
N ARG A 544 -4.81 14.88 -7.45
CA ARG A 544 -3.75 15.88 -7.30
C ARG A 544 -4.20 17.30 -7.66
N ASP A 545 -5.50 17.53 -7.90
CA ASP A 545 -6.02 18.88 -8.10
C ASP A 545 -6.00 19.68 -6.78
N HIS A 546 -4.87 20.36 -6.54
CA HIS A 546 -4.65 21.16 -5.33
C HIS A 546 -5.67 22.30 -5.17
N LEU A 547 -6.18 22.86 -6.27
CA LEU A 547 -7.16 23.95 -6.21
C LEU A 547 -8.54 23.43 -5.79
N ALA A 548 -8.97 22.29 -6.34
CA ALA A 548 -10.21 21.63 -5.93
C ALA A 548 -10.13 21.15 -4.46
N ALA A 549 -8.98 20.60 -4.05
CA ALA A 549 -8.73 20.21 -2.67
C ALA A 549 -8.78 21.44 -1.73
N ALA A 550 -8.08 22.52 -2.04
CA ALA A 550 -8.12 23.74 -1.23
C ALA A 550 -9.52 24.36 -1.17
N ALA A 551 -10.30 24.28 -2.25
CA ALA A 551 -11.69 24.70 -2.27
C ALA A 551 -12.55 23.86 -1.33
N MET A 552 -12.49 22.53 -1.42
CA MET A 552 -13.16 21.61 -0.49
C MET A 552 -12.75 21.89 0.97
N GLY A 553 -11.45 22.16 1.20
CA GLY A 553 -10.94 22.54 2.52
C GLY A 553 -11.65 23.77 3.08
N ARG A 554 -11.74 24.86 2.30
CA ARG A 554 -12.49 26.06 2.67
C ARG A 554 -13.96 25.75 2.90
N MET A 555 -14.54 24.88 2.08
CA MET A 555 -15.95 24.53 2.21
C MET A 555 -16.26 23.86 3.54
N HIS A 556 -15.56 22.78 3.85
CA HIS A 556 -15.71 22.09 5.12
C HIS A 556 -15.37 22.99 6.31
N LEU A 557 -14.41 23.90 6.16
CA LEU A 557 -14.07 24.83 7.23
C LEU A 557 -15.26 25.75 7.55
N SER A 558 -15.96 26.26 6.52
CA SER A 558 -17.15 27.10 6.72
C SER A 558 -18.34 26.33 7.28
N LEU A 559 -18.41 25.01 7.08
CA LEU A 559 -19.41 24.15 7.75
C LEU A 559 -19.06 23.86 9.22
N ASN A 560 -18.00 24.48 9.75
CA ASN A 560 -17.46 24.20 11.08
C ASN A 560 -16.99 22.74 11.23
N GLU A 561 -16.41 22.18 10.16
CA GLU A 561 -15.86 20.82 10.09
C GLU A 561 -14.32 20.86 9.95
N PRO A 562 -13.59 21.34 10.98
CA PRO A 562 -12.15 21.62 10.84
C PRO A 562 -11.28 20.38 10.62
N GLN A 563 -11.77 19.18 10.96
CA GLN A 563 -11.05 17.93 10.67
C GLN A 563 -11.11 17.57 9.19
N ALA A 564 -12.30 17.64 8.58
CA ALA A 564 -12.50 17.43 7.16
C ALA A 564 -11.74 18.48 6.34
N ALA A 565 -11.88 19.75 6.73
CA ALA A 565 -11.16 20.85 6.11
C ALA A 565 -9.64 20.64 6.11
N ARG A 566 -9.08 20.19 7.24
CA ARG A 566 -7.64 19.93 7.37
C ARG A 566 -7.17 18.88 6.38
N GLN A 567 -7.91 17.78 6.21
CA GLN A 567 -7.53 16.71 5.28
C GLN A 567 -7.44 17.21 3.83
N TYR A 568 -8.41 18.04 3.40
CA TYR A 568 -8.40 18.62 2.07
C TYR A 568 -7.29 19.65 1.88
N PHE A 569 -7.00 20.49 2.88
CA PHE A 569 -5.85 21.40 2.82
C PHE A 569 -4.52 20.66 2.83
N GLU A 570 -4.40 19.58 3.61
CA GLU A 570 -3.22 18.70 3.60
C GLU A 570 -3.05 18.04 2.23
N GLN A 571 -4.12 17.53 1.62
CA GLN A 571 -4.12 17.01 0.26
C GLN A 571 -3.65 18.07 -0.76
N ALA A 572 -4.12 19.31 -0.63
CA ALA A 572 -3.70 20.42 -1.48
C ALA A 572 -2.21 20.75 -1.31
N VAL A 573 -1.70 20.79 -0.07
CA VAL A 573 -0.26 20.99 0.21
C VAL A 573 0.58 19.82 -0.31
N TRP A 574 0.11 18.58 -0.24
CA TRP A 574 0.85 17.43 -0.78
C TRP A 574 0.92 17.44 -2.31
N ALA A 575 -0.15 17.90 -2.95
CA ALA A 575 -0.18 18.10 -4.38
C ALA A 575 0.77 19.23 -4.79
N HIS A 576 0.67 20.41 -4.14
CA HIS A 576 1.43 21.61 -4.46
C HIS A 576 1.98 22.32 -3.20
N PRO A 577 3.15 21.89 -2.68
CA PRO A 577 3.63 22.33 -1.36
C PRO A 577 4.13 23.77 -1.31
N THR A 578 4.45 24.37 -2.47
CA THR A 578 4.79 25.80 -2.57
C THR A 578 3.56 26.71 -2.54
N ASP A 579 2.34 26.17 -2.60
CA ASP A 579 1.12 26.99 -2.55
C ASP A 579 0.76 27.42 -1.12
N GLY A 580 1.15 28.65 -0.76
CA GLY A 580 0.90 29.25 0.55
C GLY A 580 -0.57 29.36 0.97
N VAL A 581 -1.54 29.38 0.03
CA VAL A 581 -2.97 29.49 0.38
C VAL A 581 -3.46 28.23 1.10
N SER A 582 -3.00 27.07 0.66
CA SER A 582 -3.36 25.79 1.26
C SER A 582 -2.81 25.67 2.69
N TRP A 583 -1.60 26.20 2.94
CA TRP A 583 -1.00 26.29 4.26
C TRP A 583 -1.78 27.19 5.22
N LEU A 584 -2.28 28.34 4.76
CA LEU A 584 -3.18 29.19 5.56
C LEU A 584 -4.46 28.42 5.95
N GLY A 585 -4.97 27.57 5.06
CA GLY A 585 -6.09 26.68 5.36
C GLY A 585 -5.79 25.72 6.51
N ILE A 586 -4.63 25.05 6.51
CA ILE A 586 -4.20 24.18 7.62
C ILE A 586 -4.08 24.99 8.92
N ALA A 587 -3.48 26.18 8.89
CA ALA A 587 -3.36 27.06 10.05
C ALA A 587 -4.73 27.45 10.62
N ALA A 588 -5.70 27.78 9.75
CA ALA A 588 -7.05 28.12 10.15
C ALA A 588 -7.75 26.93 10.85
N THR A 589 -7.55 25.71 10.34
CA THR A 589 -8.10 24.50 10.98
C THR A 589 -7.51 24.23 12.35
N ALA A 590 -6.22 24.54 12.56
CA ALA A 590 -5.52 24.34 13.84
C ALA A 590 -6.13 25.23 14.93
N LEU A 591 -6.43 26.50 14.61
CA LEU A 591 -7.06 27.44 15.54
C LEU A 591 -8.49 27.07 15.93
N MET A 592 -9.27 26.51 15.00
CA MET A 592 -10.65 26.09 15.24
C MET A 592 -10.78 24.85 16.13
N ARG A 593 -9.79 23.95 16.13
CA ARG A 593 -9.81 22.71 16.92
C ARG A 593 -9.46 22.89 18.40
N GLY A 594 -9.26 24.12 18.86
CA GLY A 594 -8.69 24.39 20.18
C GLY A 594 -7.26 23.89 20.34
N GLY A 595 -6.53 23.75 19.22
CA GLY A 595 -5.11 23.38 19.20
C GLY A 595 -4.20 24.50 19.72
N ASP A 596 -2.92 24.17 19.87
CA ASP A 596 -1.85 25.09 20.25
C ASP A 596 -1.79 26.27 19.27
N GLU A 597 -1.95 27.51 19.78
CA GLU A 597 -1.83 28.73 18.95
C GLU A 597 -0.47 28.79 18.25
N GLN A 598 0.56 28.19 18.85
CA GLN A 598 1.90 28.13 18.28
C GLN A 598 1.95 27.31 16.99
N ASP A 599 1.19 26.22 16.87
CA ASP A 599 1.15 25.41 15.64
C ASP A 599 0.55 26.22 14.48
N ALA A 600 -0.49 27.02 14.76
CA ALA A 600 -1.08 27.91 13.78
C ALA A 600 -0.10 29.00 13.33
N VAL A 601 0.67 29.59 14.26
CA VAL A 601 1.72 30.57 13.97
C VAL A 601 2.81 29.95 13.09
N ASN A 602 3.27 28.74 13.40
CA ASN A 602 4.26 28.03 12.60
C ASN A 602 3.77 27.76 11.17
N LEU A 603 2.51 27.33 11.03
CA LEU A 603 1.88 27.06 9.74
C LEU A 603 1.66 28.32 8.91
N VAL A 604 1.32 29.46 9.53
CA VAL A 604 1.28 30.77 8.86
C VAL A 604 2.67 31.16 8.36
N ALA A 605 3.71 30.95 9.17
CA ALA A 605 5.08 31.27 8.76
C ALA A 605 5.51 30.45 7.53
N LEU A 606 5.21 29.15 7.53
CA LEU A 606 5.43 28.28 6.38
C LEU A 606 4.63 28.71 5.15
N ALA A 607 3.38 29.15 5.33
CA ALA A 607 2.54 29.68 4.26
C ALA A 607 3.18 30.88 3.55
N GLN A 608 3.80 31.79 4.31
CA GLN A 608 4.46 32.97 3.75
C GLN A 608 5.78 32.64 3.06
N LEU A 609 6.60 31.76 3.65
CA LEU A 609 7.87 31.33 3.08
C LEU A 609 7.67 30.62 1.73
N THR A 610 6.68 29.73 1.67
CA THR A 610 6.34 28.97 0.45
C THR A 610 5.73 29.85 -0.64
N ALA A 611 4.86 30.80 -0.26
CA ALA A 611 4.27 31.76 -1.20
C ALA A 611 5.31 32.61 -1.94
N TYR A 612 6.45 32.93 -1.33
CA TYR A 612 7.52 33.66 -2.02
C TYR A 612 8.11 32.86 -3.20
N ARG A 613 8.29 31.54 -3.04
CA ARG A 613 8.75 30.65 -4.14
C ARG A 613 7.67 30.50 -5.21
N TYR A 614 6.41 30.36 -4.82
CA TYR A 614 5.27 30.32 -5.75
C TYR A 614 5.19 31.56 -6.65
N ALA A 615 5.50 32.75 -6.12
CA ALA A 615 5.53 33.99 -6.88
C ALA A 615 6.51 33.93 -8.05
N VAL A 616 7.70 33.36 -7.84
CA VAL A 616 8.74 33.21 -8.87
C VAL A 616 8.29 32.21 -9.95
N GLU A 617 7.70 31.08 -9.55
CA GLU A 617 7.19 30.05 -10.47
C GLU A 617 6.04 30.55 -11.36
N ASN A 618 5.23 31.47 -10.85
CA ASN A 618 4.01 31.96 -11.51
C ASN A 618 4.13 33.39 -12.06
N ALA A 619 5.35 33.90 -12.24
CA ALA A 619 5.62 35.16 -12.91
C ALA A 619 5.04 35.17 -14.34
N MET A 620 4.38 36.28 -14.70
CA MET A 620 3.80 36.48 -16.03
C MET A 620 4.81 37.16 -16.95
N PRO A 621 4.85 36.81 -18.25
CA PRO A 621 5.60 37.60 -19.22
C PRO A 621 5.00 39.00 -19.31
N THR A 622 5.86 40.02 -19.24
CA THR A 622 5.48 41.43 -19.38
C THR A 622 5.62 41.87 -20.84
N GLU A 623 4.85 42.89 -21.25
CA GLU A 623 5.01 43.46 -22.59
C GLU A 623 6.37 44.16 -22.75
N PRO A 624 6.92 44.25 -23.97
CA PRO A 624 8.19 44.96 -24.21
C PRO A 624 8.08 46.42 -23.73
N GLY A 625 8.90 46.79 -22.74
CA GLY A 625 8.92 48.14 -22.15
C GLY A 625 8.31 48.23 -20.74
N GLU A 626 7.66 47.18 -20.25
CA GLU A 626 7.17 47.10 -18.87
C GLU A 626 8.22 46.47 -17.93
N PRO A 627 8.28 46.90 -16.65
CA PRO A 627 9.17 46.29 -15.66
C PRO A 627 8.78 44.83 -15.40
N ALA A 628 9.77 43.94 -15.31
CA ALA A 628 9.57 42.50 -15.12
C ALA A 628 8.70 42.19 -13.89
N ASP A 629 7.61 41.46 -14.09
CA ASP A 629 6.73 40.98 -13.01
C ASP A 629 7.34 39.74 -12.35
N ASN A 630 7.85 39.89 -11.13
CA ASN A 630 8.37 38.78 -10.33
C ASN A 630 7.27 37.98 -9.59
N GLY A 631 6.00 38.29 -9.85
CA GLY A 631 4.82 37.63 -9.26
C GLY A 631 4.59 37.94 -7.78
N VAL A 632 5.49 38.68 -7.12
CA VAL A 632 5.48 38.88 -5.65
C VAL A 632 4.27 39.70 -5.22
N ALA A 633 4.02 40.84 -5.88
CA ALA A 633 2.91 41.70 -5.53
C ALA A 633 1.55 41.02 -5.76
N ALA A 634 1.41 40.23 -6.83
CA ALA A 634 0.21 39.46 -7.12
C ALA A 634 -0.02 38.34 -6.09
N THR A 635 1.04 37.63 -5.73
CA THR A 635 0.98 36.54 -4.74
C THR A 635 0.68 37.07 -3.35
N ALA A 636 1.24 38.22 -2.95
CA ALA A 636 0.91 38.89 -1.71
C ALA A 636 -0.59 39.27 -1.64
N LYS A 637 -1.15 39.83 -2.72
CA LYS A 637 -2.59 40.12 -2.82
C LYS A 637 -3.45 38.86 -2.75
N ARG A 638 -3.02 37.75 -3.34
CA ARG A 638 -3.70 36.45 -3.27
C ARG A 638 -3.71 35.91 -1.84
N MET A 639 -2.56 35.92 -1.16
CA MET A 639 -2.42 35.50 0.24
C MET A 639 -3.30 36.34 1.18
N ASP A 640 -3.29 37.67 1.03
CA ASP A 640 -4.13 38.58 1.81
C ASP A 640 -5.63 38.29 1.59
N ARG A 641 -6.06 38.06 0.35
CA ARG A 641 -7.44 37.68 0.04
C ARG A 641 -7.80 36.35 0.70
N ALA A 642 -6.95 35.32 0.58
CA ALA A 642 -7.19 34.03 1.19
C ALA A 642 -7.30 34.13 2.72
N ALA A 643 -6.41 34.91 3.35
CA ALA A 643 -6.44 35.17 4.79
C ALA A 643 -7.75 35.87 5.22
N LYS A 644 -8.25 36.83 4.43
CA LYS A 644 -9.55 37.49 4.66
C LYS A 644 -10.72 36.53 4.49
N VAL A 645 -10.69 35.65 3.49
CA VAL A 645 -11.73 34.62 3.30
C VAL A 645 -11.76 33.67 4.50
N LEU A 646 -10.60 33.20 4.97
CA LEU A 646 -10.49 32.32 6.13
C LEU A 646 -10.91 33.03 7.43
N ARG A 647 -10.66 34.33 7.55
CA ARG A 647 -11.12 35.16 8.68
C ARG A 647 -12.65 35.16 8.80
N MET A 648 -13.39 35.10 7.69
CA MET A 648 -14.86 35.16 7.65
C MET A 648 -15.55 33.82 7.95
N VAL A 649 -14.79 32.73 8.14
CA VAL A 649 -15.34 31.38 8.35
C VAL A 649 -16.11 31.28 9.67
N GLN A 650 -15.66 31.98 10.72
CA GLN A 650 -16.29 31.98 12.04
C GLN A 650 -16.32 33.40 12.63
N ALA A 651 -17.37 33.71 13.38
CA ALA A 651 -17.51 34.96 14.12
C ALA A 651 -16.88 34.91 15.52
N GLY A 652 -16.64 36.09 16.11
CA GLY A 652 -16.31 36.23 17.54
C GLY A 652 -14.82 36.13 17.87
N SER A 653 -14.45 35.32 18.86
CA SER A 653 -13.06 35.23 19.36
C SER A 653 -12.07 34.61 18.36
N TYR A 654 -12.57 33.90 17.34
CA TYR A 654 -11.77 33.36 16.25
C TYR A 654 -11.04 34.45 15.47
N GLU A 655 -11.72 35.54 15.11
CA GLU A 655 -11.14 36.62 14.29
C GLU A 655 -9.87 37.19 14.95
N LYS A 656 -9.93 37.50 16.25
CA LYS A 656 -8.79 38.04 16.99
C LYS A 656 -7.62 37.06 17.06
N ARG A 657 -7.90 35.76 17.24
CA ARG A 657 -6.87 34.71 17.29
C ARG A 657 -6.25 34.47 15.91
N TRP A 658 -7.05 34.54 14.85
CA TRP A 658 -6.59 34.47 13.47
C TRP A 658 -5.71 35.67 13.11
N ASP A 659 -6.16 36.88 13.40
CA ASP A 659 -5.41 38.12 13.15
C ASP A 659 -4.07 38.11 13.91
N LYS A 660 -4.06 37.62 15.16
CA LYS A 660 -2.84 37.41 15.95
C LYS A 660 -1.91 36.38 15.31
N ALA A 661 -2.41 35.20 14.93
CA ALA A 661 -1.60 34.15 14.31
C ALA A 661 -0.99 34.61 12.97
N LEU A 662 -1.73 35.43 12.20
CA LEU A 662 -1.22 36.07 10.98
C LEU A 662 -0.04 37.00 11.27
N ALA A 663 -0.15 37.85 12.30
CA ALA A 663 0.89 38.78 12.69
C ALA A 663 2.15 38.07 13.23
N ASP A 664 1.96 37.15 14.18
CA ASP A 664 3.06 36.40 14.81
C ASP A 664 3.74 35.48 13.78
N GLY A 665 2.97 34.86 12.89
CA GLY A 665 3.49 34.04 11.81
C GLY A 665 4.28 34.87 10.79
N ALA A 666 3.90 36.12 10.54
CA ALA A 666 4.66 37.02 9.66
C ALA A 666 6.03 37.41 10.23
N LEU A 667 6.08 37.68 11.53
CA LEU A 667 7.33 37.95 12.23
C LEU A 667 8.24 36.71 12.18
N LEU A 668 7.67 35.53 12.43
CA LEU A 668 8.40 34.27 12.36
C LEU A 668 8.92 33.98 10.94
N ALA A 669 8.10 34.17 9.90
CA ALA A 669 8.54 34.01 8.51
C ALA A 669 9.73 34.93 8.18
N SER A 670 9.70 36.18 8.67
CA SER A 670 10.79 37.14 8.49
C SER A 670 12.08 36.68 9.17
N LYS A 671 11.97 36.14 10.40
CA LYS A 671 13.10 35.53 11.12
C LYS A 671 13.66 34.33 10.36
N LEU A 672 12.80 33.41 9.92
CA LEU A 672 13.20 32.18 9.21
C LEU A 672 13.84 32.48 7.84
N LYS A 673 13.39 33.53 7.16
CA LYS A 673 13.99 34.00 5.90
C LYS A 673 15.40 34.58 6.10
N ALA A 674 15.70 35.07 7.30
CA ALA A 674 16.99 35.66 7.67
C ALA A 674 17.98 34.63 8.26
N LEU A 675 17.62 33.33 8.29
CA LEU A 675 18.53 32.29 8.76
C LEU A 675 19.81 32.23 7.89
N PRO A 676 20.97 31.96 8.50
CA PRO A 676 22.19 31.77 7.74
C PRO A 676 22.07 30.56 6.80
N PRO A 677 22.83 30.54 5.69
CA PRO A 677 22.90 29.36 4.84
C PRO A 677 23.44 28.16 5.63
N LEU A 678 23.03 26.95 5.23
CA LEU A 678 23.55 25.73 5.83
C LEU A 678 25.08 25.69 5.70
N PRO A 679 25.80 25.25 6.75
CA PRO A 679 27.24 25.09 6.66
C PRO A 679 27.59 24.03 5.60
N ASP A 680 28.64 24.29 4.83
CA ASP A 680 29.11 23.35 3.84
C ASP A 680 29.59 22.06 4.52
N GLN A 681 29.11 20.93 4.01
CA GLN A 681 29.47 19.61 4.51
C GLN A 681 29.49 18.61 3.36
N PRO A 682 30.45 17.67 3.33
CA PRO A 682 30.42 16.58 2.37
C PRO A 682 29.30 15.60 2.71
N ALA A 683 28.83 14.86 1.70
CA ALA A 683 27.93 13.74 1.95
C ALA A 683 28.66 12.69 2.79
N SER A 684 27.97 12.17 3.80
CA SER A 684 28.58 11.25 4.76
C SER A 684 27.55 10.28 5.35
N VAL A 685 28.04 9.34 6.16
CA VAL A 685 27.22 8.37 6.87
C VAL A 685 27.40 8.62 8.36
N LEU A 686 26.30 8.64 9.12
CA LEU A 686 26.35 8.81 10.56
C LEU A 686 27.04 7.59 11.19
N ARG A 687 28.25 7.80 11.72
CA ARG A 687 29.13 6.74 12.22
C ARG A 687 28.46 5.81 13.23
N GLU A 688 27.58 6.34 14.07
CA GLU A 688 26.85 5.59 15.09
C GLU A 688 25.93 4.51 14.50
N THR A 689 25.47 4.70 13.25
CA THR A 689 24.63 3.73 12.55
C THR A 689 25.43 2.61 11.87
N MET A 690 26.76 2.76 11.80
CA MET A 690 27.66 1.83 11.15
C MET A 690 28.14 0.74 12.12
N THR A 691 27.24 -0.17 12.49
CA THR A 691 27.55 -1.26 13.42
C THR A 691 28.37 -2.36 12.75
N THR A 692 29.32 -2.94 13.48
CA THR A 692 30.02 -4.17 13.07
C THR A 692 29.02 -5.32 12.90
N VAL A 693 29.21 -6.14 11.87
CA VAL A 693 28.34 -7.28 11.57
C VAL A 693 29.14 -8.58 11.48
N ASP A 694 28.57 -9.68 11.98
CA ASP A 694 29.13 -11.02 11.80
C ASP A 694 28.62 -11.63 10.48
N TYR A 695 29.45 -12.44 9.83
CA TYR A 695 29.11 -13.20 8.62
C TYR A 695 29.84 -14.56 8.61
N GLY A 696 29.24 -15.56 7.96
CA GLY A 696 29.86 -16.86 7.81
C GLY A 696 31.00 -16.78 6.78
N VAL A 697 32.21 -17.16 7.20
CA VAL A 697 33.37 -17.27 6.32
C VAL A 697 33.22 -18.55 5.51
N LEU A 698 33.27 -18.45 4.19
CA LEU A 698 33.21 -19.61 3.29
C LEU A 698 34.61 -20.15 2.97
N ASP A 699 35.61 -19.27 2.85
CA ASP A 699 37.02 -19.62 2.67
C ASP A 699 37.92 -18.91 3.71
N GLU A 700 38.62 -19.69 4.53
CA GLU A 700 39.54 -19.16 5.54
C GLU A 700 40.67 -18.30 4.93
N LYS A 701 41.03 -18.53 3.66
CA LYS A 701 42.04 -17.71 2.95
C LYS A 701 41.53 -16.32 2.58
N GLN A 702 40.21 -16.14 2.51
CA GLN A 702 39.54 -14.88 2.17
C GLN A 702 38.86 -14.23 3.39
N ALA A 703 39.11 -14.80 4.58
CA ALA A 703 38.51 -14.38 5.85
C ALA A 703 38.96 -13.01 6.35
N ALA A 704 39.95 -12.37 5.71
CA ALA A 704 40.47 -11.07 6.10
C ALA A 704 40.79 -10.18 4.89
N GLY A 705 40.39 -8.91 4.95
CA GLY A 705 40.66 -7.95 3.88
C GLY A 705 40.08 -6.56 4.12
N GLU A 706 40.33 -5.67 3.17
CA GLU A 706 39.78 -4.32 3.13
C GLU A 706 39.17 -4.05 1.75
N ASN A 707 37.99 -3.43 1.73
CA ASN A 707 37.29 -2.99 0.53
C ASN A 707 36.72 -1.58 0.73
N ARG A 708 36.35 -0.93 -0.36
CA ARG A 708 35.77 0.42 -0.36
C ARG A 708 34.38 0.37 -0.96
N LEU A 709 33.42 0.98 -0.27
CA LEU A 709 32.06 1.18 -0.74
C LEU A 709 31.91 2.61 -1.24
N THR A 710 31.55 2.76 -2.51
CA THR A 710 31.07 4.02 -3.06
C THR A 710 29.57 4.09 -2.90
N LEU A 711 29.09 5.13 -2.21
CA LEU A 711 27.69 5.39 -1.92
C LEU A 711 27.27 6.62 -2.71
N SER A 712 26.08 6.59 -3.32
CA SER A 712 25.44 7.78 -3.89
C SER A 712 24.27 8.17 -2.99
N ILE A 713 24.37 9.36 -2.40
CA ILE A 713 23.42 9.91 -1.45
C ILE A 713 22.71 11.06 -2.16
N ALA A 714 21.39 10.97 -2.27
CA ALA A 714 20.58 12.04 -2.79
C ALA A 714 20.48 13.19 -1.79
N ALA A 715 20.13 14.36 -2.28
CA ALA A 715 19.99 15.56 -1.46
C ALA A 715 18.92 15.47 -0.36
N ASP A 716 17.98 14.53 -0.47
CA ASP A 716 17.01 14.19 0.57
C ASP A 716 17.58 13.28 1.68
N GLY A 717 18.86 12.94 1.60
CA GLY A 717 19.52 12.03 2.53
C GLY A 717 19.19 10.56 2.27
N SER A 718 18.61 10.21 1.12
CA SER A 718 18.37 8.80 0.76
C SER A 718 19.55 8.20 0.00
N LEU A 719 19.85 6.92 0.28
CA LEU A 719 20.83 6.17 -0.49
C LEU A 719 20.20 5.70 -1.81
N THR A 720 20.77 6.12 -2.94
CA THR A 720 20.29 5.73 -4.28
C THR A 720 21.10 4.59 -4.88
N TYR A 721 22.38 4.48 -4.52
CA TYR A 721 23.30 3.48 -5.05
C TYR A 721 24.42 3.17 -4.06
N ALA A 722 24.85 1.91 -4.00
CA ALA A 722 26.04 1.48 -3.29
C ALA A 722 26.78 0.40 -4.08
N ALA A 723 28.10 0.47 -4.15
CA ALA A 723 28.92 -0.56 -4.78
C ALA A 723 30.27 -0.73 -4.10
N ALA A 724 30.75 -1.97 -4.05
CA ALA A 724 32.12 -2.26 -3.63
C ALA A 724 33.11 -2.12 -4.80
N GLU A 725 34.31 -1.66 -4.48
CA GLU A 725 35.41 -1.50 -5.45
C GLU A 725 35.94 -2.87 -5.92
N LYS A 726 36.11 -3.83 -4.99
CA LYS A 726 36.64 -5.17 -5.28
C LYS A 726 35.57 -6.27 -5.11
N PRO A 727 35.66 -7.39 -5.83
CA PRO A 727 34.87 -8.59 -5.56
C PRO A 727 35.12 -9.14 -4.15
N MET A 728 34.11 -9.76 -3.55
CA MET A 728 34.18 -10.36 -2.21
C MET A 728 33.21 -11.54 -2.08
N GLU A 729 33.28 -12.27 -0.95
CA GLU A 729 32.41 -13.43 -0.72
C GLU A 729 30.91 -13.05 -0.77
N PRO A 730 30.03 -13.89 -1.35
CA PRO A 730 28.59 -13.62 -1.43
C PRO A 730 27.91 -13.39 -0.07
N GLN A 731 28.39 -14.08 0.99
CA GLN A 731 27.88 -13.86 2.35
C GLN A 731 28.26 -12.47 2.87
N LEU A 732 29.47 -12.00 2.59
CA LEU A 732 29.91 -10.65 2.93
C LEU A 732 29.10 -9.60 2.15
N ASN A 733 28.87 -9.81 0.85
CA ASN A 733 27.99 -8.95 0.04
C ASN A 733 26.60 -8.82 0.64
N LYS A 734 26.02 -9.93 1.12
CA LYS A 734 24.69 -9.96 1.73
C LYS A 734 24.65 -9.14 3.03
N VAL A 735 25.60 -9.34 3.95
CA VAL A 735 25.61 -8.57 5.21
C VAL A 735 25.91 -7.08 4.99
N ILE A 736 26.72 -6.74 3.98
CA ILE A 736 26.93 -5.35 3.57
C ILE A 736 25.62 -4.76 3.04
N GLN A 737 24.91 -5.49 2.16
CA GLN A 737 23.62 -5.06 1.63
C GLN A 737 22.62 -4.75 2.73
N ASP A 738 22.56 -5.59 3.76
CA ASP A 738 21.64 -5.40 4.88
C ASP A 738 22.14 -4.34 5.87
N SER A 739 23.44 -4.07 5.94
CA SER A 739 24.02 -2.99 6.74
C SER A 739 23.76 -1.63 6.11
N VAL A 740 24.03 -1.44 4.82
CA VAL A 740 23.81 -0.15 4.13
C VAL A 740 22.33 0.28 4.18
N LYS A 741 21.38 -0.64 4.13
CA LYS A 741 19.95 -0.29 4.28
C LYS A 741 19.57 0.28 5.66
N ARG A 742 20.42 0.10 6.68
CA ARG A 742 20.17 0.51 8.07
C ARG A 742 20.93 1.78 8.46
N TRP A 743 21.83 2.27 7.62
CA TRP A 743 22.62 3.46 7.94
C TRP A 743 21.81 4.75 7.76
N THR A 744 22.16 5.76 8.55
CA THR A 744 21.66 7.12 8.36
C THR A 744 22.65 7.90 7.50
N TYR A 745 22.16 8.50 6.42
CA TYR A 745 22.95 9.26 5.47
C TYR A 745 22.75 10.75 5.66
N LEU A 746 23.85 11.50 5.57
CA LEU A 746 23.85 12.96 5.59
C LEU A 746 24.11 13.45 4.16
N PRO A 747 23.21 14.27 3.58
CA PRO A 747 23.41 14.83 2.25
C PRO A 747 24.56 15.85 2.25
N ALA A 748 25.15 16.06 1.08
CA ALA A 748 26.12 17.12 0.90
C ALA A 748 25.43 18.49 0.93
N VAL A 749 26.11 19.47 1.51
CA VAL A 749 25.76 20.89 1.43
C VAL A 749 26.94 21.60 0.78
N LYS A 750 26.69 22.29 -0.34
CA LYS A 750 27.68 23.13 -1.02
C LYS A 750 27.05 24.50 -1.30
N HIS A 751 27.71 25.57 -0.88
CA HIS A 751 27.17 26.93 -0.86
C HIS A 751 25.79 27.02 -0.19
N GLY A 752 25.61 26.28 0.90
CA GLY A 752 24.34 26.24 1.64
C GLY A 752 23.17 25.54 0.94
N GLN A 753 23.39 24.86 -0.19
CA GLN A 753 22.37 24.08 -0.90
C GLN A 753 22.62 22.58 -0.78
N LEU A 754 21.55 21.81 -0.55
CA LEU A 754 21.60 20.35 -0.57
C LEU A 754 21.93 19.83 -1.98
N GLN A 755 22.85 18.86 -2.07
CA GLN A 755 23.27 18.28 -3.35
C GLN A 755 23.31 16.75 -3.28
N ASP A 756 23.06 16.14 -4.44
CA ASP A 756 23.35 14.73 -4.66
C ASP A 756 24.87 14.58 -4.70
N ALA A 757 25.41 13.68 -3.90
CA ALA A 757 26.85 13.52 -3.79
C ALA A 757 27.22 12.08 -3.48
N LYS A 758 28.51 11.79 -3.66
CA LYS A 758 29.07 10.49 -3.31
C LYS A 758 29.76 10.55 -1.96
N ALA A 759 29.62 9.47 -1.21
CA ALA A 759 30.36 9.23 0.01
C ALA A 759 31.10 7.90 -0.09
N GLU A 760 32.20 7.76 0.63
CA GLU A 760 32.98 6.54 0.66
C GLU A 760 33.03 5.95 2.07
N VAL A 761 32.94 4.63 2.14
CA VAL A 761 33.05 3.87 3.39
C VAL A 761 34.04 2.73 3.21
N LEU A 762 35.01 2.62 4.11
CA LEU A 762 35.92 1.49 4.21
C LEU A 762 35.23 0.33 4.91
N VAL A 763 35.33 -0.85 4.31
CA VAL A 763 34.87 -2.13 4.87
C VAL A 763 36.10 -2.93 5.23
N ARG A 764 36.29 -3.17 6.53
CA ARG A 764 37.36 -4.03 7.04
C ARG A 764 36.75 -5.29 7.61
N TYR A 765 37.12 -6.43 7.04
CA TYR A 765 36.63 -7.71 7.48
C TYR A 765 37.76 -8.62 7.95
N ARG A 766 37.53 -9.36 9.02
CA ARG A 766 38.46 -10.33 9.60
C ARG A 766 37.70 -11.36 10.43
N ASN A 767 38.01 -12.65 10.24
CA ASN A 767 37.50 -13.76 11.06
C ASN A 767 35.97 -13.76 11.20
N GLY A 768 35.25 -13.54 10.09
CA GLY A 768 33.79 -13.54 10.08
C GLY A 768 33.15 -12.29 10.69
N ARG A 769 33.90 -11.20 10.89
CA ARG A 769 33.36 -9.88 11.25
C ARG A 769 33.69 -8.86 10.19
N ALA A 770 32.75 -7.98 9.88
CA ALA A 770 32.94 -6.81 9.03
C ALA A 770 32.63 -5.54 9.83
N SER A 771 33.57 -4.61 9.80
CA SER A 771 33.47 -3.29 10.41
C SER A 771 33.53 -2.21 9.33
N PHE A 772 32.91 -1.08 9.61
CA PHE A 772 32.75 -0.01 8.63
C PHE A 772 33.30 1.29 9.20
N VAL A 773 34.02 2.05 8.39
CA VAL A 773 34.57 3.36 8.78
C VAL A 773 34.35 4.33 7.64
N PRO A 774 33.80 5.54 7.88
CA PRO A 774 33.76 6.59 6.85
C PRO A 774 35.18 6.82 6.30
N ALA A 775 35.35 6.79 4.99
CA ALA A 775 36.63 7.15 4.40
C ALA A 775 36.78 8.69 4.48
N GLU A 776 37.94 9.18 4.90
CA GLU A 776 38.23 10.61 4.77
C GLU A 776 38.15 10.99 3.29
N ALA A 777 37.43 12.07 2.97
CA ALA A 777 37.29 12.56 1.62
C ALA A 777 38.68 12.91 1.08
N ARG A 778 39.08 12.31 -0.05
CA ARG A 778 40.16 12.90 -0.85
C ARG A 778 39.64 14.25 -1.31
N VAL A 779 40.25 15.33 -0.84
CA VAL A 779 40.13 16.63 -1.48
C VAL A 779 40.67 16.44 -2.89
N SER A 780 39.79 16.32 -3.87
CA SER A 780 40.19 16.43 -5.27
C SER A 780 40.68 17.86 -5.47
N VAL A 781 41.90 18.01 -5.97
CA VAL A 781 42.53 19.32 -6.26
C VAL A 781 41.91 19.99 -7.50
N GLU A 782 40.74 19.54 -7.93
CA GLU A 782 39.96 20.12 -9.01
C GLU A 782 38.51 20.23 -8.54
N ASP A 783 38.19 21.34 -7.87
CA ASP A 783 36.84 21.88 -7.70
C ASP A 783 36.91 23.37 -7.36
#